data_AF-W6YKH1-F1
#
_entry.id   AF-W6YKH1-F1
#
_cell.length_a   1.000
_cell.length_b   1.000
_cell.length_c   1.000
_cell.angle_alpha   90.00
_cell.angle_beta   90.00
_cell.angle_gamma   90.00
#
_symmetry.space_group_name_H-M   'P 1'
#
loop_
_entity.id
_entity.type
_entity.pdbx_description
1 polymer ?
#
loop_
_entity_poly.entity_id
_entity_poly.type
_entity_poly.pdbx_seq_one_letter_code
_entity_poly.pdbx_strand_id
1 'polypeptide(L)'
;MGLGVRLPGSSRAEHAADDSEEPPPLNPLAPKHKVNPSSASVGSRSQPASFIPLQLGGTNSPSSSSVADSEPTRDSTISGTDAVRDLKAEILSNWLHTKQEERVWTFGGPGEGVFMKRAKGSYACAPHGVQNDGTGLYQAVTELNVRCAITVNTRVIKYILERTTVSYVQIQSGQRLQVIPDFEALPFCQRGQSAAFIASRGMLVVWQDDPKLLLERAEFIINALMRMMCGSEYGYDAQDIELEKVLGKNPMVDVEEYDEVFDPTGGRDEGPRDIKLWQSAYCGMSILLLTTAIGSGWRQIAIQEVQAYDMLRMLFLVCLPAQVWLSLFFFQAVVGNVAQIFGPTDQMNENSRYYSGKAPKRLHRDTFGAPLPHVTVQMPVYKEGLRTVIEPTVRSIKQAISTYELQGGSANIFINDDGMQLLSAEDAQDRQEFYDEHGIGWVARPRHDPKGEHGIKPFTRPGKFKKASNMNYGLRISCRVEEILNQTPRGEGWTQLDENIAYKEAIEAAMAEHVGEAWADGNIRIGDYILLVDSDTRVPKDCLLEAVSEMEQSPEVAILQYSSGVMNVTNNFFEKGITFFTNMIYTMIRFAVAGGDVAPFVGHNAILRWEAVQKIAYKFKEDDNTTYDKFWSEETVSEDFDMSLRLQSAGYIIRLASYKGDGFKEGVSITVYDELARWEKYAYGCNELIFNPFIKWFTKGPFTKLFRTFLRSNMPLASKITIMAYIGTYYALGCSWTLTMLNYFLIGFFNGFLDHYYINSFRVYFAIVLIFTVLGNISLAVLRYRIGEGSILGGFLTNLKWIPLLTIFLGGISLHISQALICHFLSIPLEWGSTSKESEHVSFFVAISKVLRRFKWSFMFCFTMTAVMITMAFALPEDWQIRTLIAVWPMGTIIVSHFLLPIVLNPQLMTFTW
;
A
#
# COMPACT_ATOMS: atom_id res chain seq x y z
N MET A 1 67.83 -12.82 2.13
CA MET A 1 68.44 -11.55 1.67
C MET A 1 67.63 -10.44 2.33
N GLY A 2 67.97 -9.94 3.52
CA GLY A 2 69.15 -9.10 3.83
C GLY A 2 68.91 -7.70 3.23
N LEU A 3 68.86 -6.56 3.91
CA LEU A 3 69.25 -6.10 5.26
C LEU A 3 68.30 -4.92 5.62
N GLY A 4 67.95 -4.56 6.86
CA GLY A 4 68.82 -3.95 7.89
C GLY A 4 69.39 -2.59 7.41
N VAL A 5 69.36 -1.45 8.12
CA VAL A 5 69.46 -1.23 9.57
C VAL A 5 69.55 0.29 9.87
N ARG A 6 68.93 0.75 10.98
CA ARG A 6 69.33 1.79 11.98
C ARG A 6 69.37 3.30 11.64
N LEU A 7 68.59 4.18 12.30
CA LEU A 7 68.67 4.80 13.68
C LEU A 7 69.69 5.98 13.76
N PRO A 8 69.79 6.82 14.84
CA PRO A 8 68.81 7.48 15.75
C PRO A 8 69.22 8.93 16.19
N GLY A 9 68.48 9.55 17.13
CA GLY A 9 68.96 10.60 18.05
C GLY A 9 67.80 11.39 18.70
N SER A 10 67.29 11.02 19.89
CA SER A 10 67.71 11.41 21.27
C SER A 10 67.53 12.90 21.59
N SER A 11 66.93 13.39 22.69
CA SER A 11 66.54 12.80 23.99
C SER A 11 65.84 13.84 24.91
N ARG A 12 64.95 13.35 25.81
CA ARG A 12 64.64 13.81 27.21
C ARG A 12 63.93 15.17 27.41
N ALA A 13 63.01 15.38 28.37
CA ALA A 13 62.43 14.61 29.49
C ALA A 13 61.13 15.32 30.01
N GLU A 14 60.25 14.56 30.71
CA GLU A 14 59.40 14.88 31.91
C GLU A 14 58.61 16.22 31.97
N HIS A 15 57.33 16.35 32.39
CA HIS A 15 56.47 15.67 33.37
C HIS A 15 54.98 16.15 33.24
N ALA A 16 54.00 15.27 33.56
CA ALA A 16 52.63 15.46 34.16
C ALA A 16 51.65 16.55 33.63
N ALA A 17 50.51 16.22 32.98
CA ALA A 17 49.20 15.76 33.49
C ALA A 17 48.18 16.91 33.70
N ASP A 18 47.09 16.96 32.92
CA ASP A 18 45.67 16.86 33.38
C ASP A 18 44.66 16.94 32.21
N ASP A 19 43.46 16.42 32.44
CA ASP A 19 42.40 15.93 31.55
C ASP A 19 41.58 16.96 30.74
N SER A 20 41.12 16.55 29.55
CA SER A 20 39.75 16.72 28.99
C SER A 20 39.70 16.39 27.48
N GLU A 21 39.62 15.11 27.12
CA GLU A 21 39.30 14.70 25.75
C GLU A 21 37.78 14.67 25.53
N GLU A 22 37.28 15.53 24.63
CA GLU A 22 35.97 15.38 24.01
C GLU A 22 35.91 14.09 23.16
N PRO A 23 34.80 13.34 23.16
CA PRO A 23 34.68 12.15 22.33
C PRO A 23 34.63 12.53 20.83
N PRO A 24 35.20 11.68 19.95
CA PRO A 24 35.23 11.95 18.51
C PRO A 24 33.82 11.87 17.90
N PRO A 25 33.56 12.57 16.78
CA PRO A 25 32.24 12.66 16.17
C PRO A 25 31.74 11.31 15.63
N LEU A 26 30.48 11.00 15.93
CA LEU A 26 29.80 9.71 15.71
C LEU A 26 29.41 9.38 14.26
N ASN A 27 29.89 10.13 13.25
CA ASN A 27 29.59 9.80 11.85
C ASN A 27 30.61 10.38 10.85
N PRO A 28 31.59 9.59 10.35
CA PRO A 28 32.57 10.06 9.38
C PRO A 28 32.05 10.19 7.93
N LEU A 29 30.75 9.95 7.67
CA LEU A 29 30.16 10.00 6.32
C LEU A 29 28.88 10.84 6.20
N ALA A 30 28.58 11.70 7.18
CA ALA A 30 27.54 12.72 7.01
C ALA A 30 27.90 13.67 5.84
N PRO A 31 26.98 13.98 4.91
CA PRO A 31 27.23 14.96 3.87
C PRO A 31 27.56 16.31 4.51
N LYS A 32 28.75 16.85 4.20
CA LYS A 32 29.20 18.15 4.71
C LYS A 32 28.19 19.24 4.34
N HIS A 33 27.76 20.02 5.34
CA HIS A 33 27.02 21.26 5.14
C HIS A 33 27.76 22.13 4.11
N LYS A 34 27.10 22.44 2.98
CA LYS A 34 27.61 23.44 2.04
C LYS A 34 27.47 24.81 2.70
N VAL A 35 28.60 25.34 3.16
CA VAL A 35 28.74 26.77 3.47
C VAL A 35 28.75 27.52 2.13
N ASN A 36 27.73 28.33 1.87
CA ASN A 36 27.68 29.24 0.73
C ASN A 36 28.77 30.31 0.88
N PRO A 37 29.73 30.44 -0.06
CA PRO A 37 30.67 31.55 -0.07
C PRO A 37 30.20 32.59 -1.09
N SER A 38 29.63 33.70 -0.64
CA SER A 38 29.65 34.94 -1.43
C SER A 38 29.18 36.15 -0.63
N SER A 39 30.15 36.89 -0.08
CA SER A 39 30.03 38.31 0.21
C SER A 39 31.09 39.06 -0.60
N ALA A 40 30.75 39.47 -1.83
CA ALA A 40 31.43 40.56 -2.55
C ALA A 40 30.59 41.05 -3.75
N SER A 41 30.05 42.25 -3.57
CA SER A 41 29.83 43.34 -4.55
C SER A 41 28.98 43.17 -5.83
N VAL A 42 27.86 43.93 -5.82
CA VAL A 42 27.33 44.88 -6.83
C VAL A 42 26.65 44.34 -8.13
N GLY A 43 25.36 44.69 -8.28
CA GLY A 43 24.66 44.75 -9.58
C GLY A 43 23.13 44.75 -9.46
N SER A 44 22.49 45.91 -9.62
CA SER A 44 21.05 46.16 -9.47
C SER A 44 20.13 45.47 -10.50
N ARG A 45 18.92 45.02 -10.11
CA ARG A 45 17.61 45.60 -10.53
C ARG A 45 16.38 44.77 -10.09
N SER A 46 15.45 45.47 -9.43
CA SER A 46 13.98 45.37 -9.37
C SER A 46 13.25 44.06 -8.95
N GLN A 47 12.69 44.09 -7.73
CA GLN A 47 11.44 43.42 -7.33
C GLN A 47 10.39 44.48 -6.90
N PRO A 48 9.07 44.23 -7.03
CA PRO A 48 8.04 45.02 -6.35
C PRO A 48 7.60 44.43 -4.99
N ALA A 49 7.66 45.32 -4.00
CA ALA A 49 6.95 45.50 -2.72
C ALA A 49 6.27 44.34 -1.96
N SER A 50 6.69 44.15 -0.70
CA SER A 50 5.91 43.58 0.41
C SER A 50 5.74 44.62 1.54
N PHE A 51 4.59 44.53 2.22
CA PHE A 51 4.06 45.45 3.24
C PHE A 51 4.81 45.38 4.60
N ILE A 52 4.92 46.53 5.27
CA ILE A 52 5.55 46.74 6.59
C ILE A 52 4.46 46.82 7.70
N PRO A 53 4.62 46.17 8.87
CA PRO A 53 3.78 46.40 10.04
C PRO A 53 4.27 47.58 10.90
N LEU A 54 3.33 48.39 11.39
CA LEU A 54 3.54 49.55 12.26
C LEU A 54 4.16 49.18 13.63
N GLN A 55 5.16 49.95 14.04
CA GLN A 55 5.57 50.13 15.44
C GLN A 55 4.65 51.15 16.12
N LEU A 56 4.18 50.88 17.33
CA LEU A 56 3.67 51.90 18.26
C LEU A 56 4.56 51.94 19.49
N GLY A 57 4.86 53.17 19.93
CA GLY A 57 5.98 53.51 20.79
C GLY A 57 5.73 53.36 22.28
N GLY A 58 6.84 53.25 23.00
CA GLY A 58 6.87 53.23 24.46
C GLY A 58 6.78 54.62 25.08
N THR A 59 6.32 54.65 26.33
CA THR A 59 6.42 55.79 27.23
C THR A 59 6.96 55.33 28.60
N ASN A 60 7.97 56.04 29.09
CA ASN A 60 8.61 55.87 30.41
C ASN A 60 7.71 56.45 31.53
N SER A 61 7.58 55.84 32.72
CA SER A 61 8.35 56.09 33.98
C SER A 61 7.47 55.62 35.19
N PRO A 62 7.91 55.61 36.47
CA PRO A 62 9.13 55.07 37.08
C PRO A 62 8.86 54.07 38.25
N SER A 63 9.94 53.45 38.72
CA SER A 63 10.15 52.51 39.85
C SER A 63 9.33 52.67 41.15
N SER A 64 8.92 51.53 41.75
CA SER A 64 9.07 51.28 43.21
C SER A 64 9.02 49.79 43.62
N SER A 65 10.01 49.39 44.43
CA SER A 65 10.08 48.33 45.47
C SER A 65 9.66 46.87 45.19
N SER A 66 10.69 46.02 45.06
CA SER A 66 10.93 44.73 45.75
C SER A 66 9.78 44.01 46.47
N VAL A 67 9.59 42.71 46.20
CA VAL A 67 9.91 41.57 47.12
C VAL A 67 10.17 40.34 46.24
N ALA A 68 11.27 39.65 46.51
CA ALA A 68 11.65 38.39 45.91
C ALA A 68 10.87 37.23 46.55
N ASP A 69 10.46 36.26 45.75
CA ASP A 69 10.47 34.86 46.18
C ASP A 69 10.90 33.97 45.02
N SER A 70 11.80 33.06 45.37
CA SER A 70 12.67 32.29 44.50
C SER A 70 12.07 30.94 44.13
N GLU A 71 11.97 30.65 42.84
CA GLU A 71 11.93 29.28 42.31
C GLU A 71 13.08 29.05 41.32
N PRO A 72 13.67 27.84 41.28
CA PRO A 72 14.88 27.59 40.51
C PRO A 72 14.54 27.49 39.02
N THR A 73 15.05 28.45 38.25
CA THR A 73 15.10 28.40 36.78
C THR A 73 15.92 27.19 36.34
N ARG A 74 15.24 26.17 35.83
CA ARG A 74 15.86 25.20 34.90
C ARG A 74 16.09 25.93 33.58
N ASP A 75 17.28 26.48 33.43
CA ASP A 75 17.78 26.92 32.12
C ASP A 75 17.94 25.69 31.22
N SER A 76 16.91 25.43 30.41
CA SER A 76 17.04 24.66 29.20
C SER A 76 17.14 25.66 28.06
N THR A 77 18.21 25.58 27.28
CA THR A 77 18.39 26.30 26.03
C THR A 77 17.26 25.89 25.08
N ILE A 78 16.16 26.66 25.07
CA ILE A 78 15.04 26.46 24.17
C ILE A 78 15.55 26.68 22.74
N SER A 79 15.52 25.63 21.92
CA SER A 79 15.75 25.74 20.48
C SER A 79 14.74 26.73 19.90
N GLY A 80 15.17 27.63 19.00
CA GLY A 80 14.29 28.66 18.42
C GLY A 80 13.04 28.12 17.70
N THR A 81 13.02 26.84 17.35
CA THR A 81 11.86 26.13 16.79
C THR A 81 10.79 25.79 17.85
N ASP A 82 11.18 25.45 19.07
CA ASP A 82 10.26 25.09 20.16
C ASP A 82 9.51 26.32 20.69
N ALA A 83 10.18 27.46 20.82
CA ALA A 83 9.54 28.71 21.24
C ALA A 83 8.42 29.15 20.29
N VAL A 84 8.59 28.93 18.97
CA VAL A 84 7.57 29.25 17.96
C VAL A 84 6.39 28.28 18.04
N ARG A 85 6.64 27.00 18.34
CA ARG A 85 5.58 25.99 18.52
C ARG A 85 4.73 26.32 19.76
N ASP A 86 5.38 26.67 20.86
CA ASP A 86 4.70 27.03 22.11
C ASP A 86 3.83 28.27 21.95
N LEU A 87 4.36 29.33 21.33
CA LEU A 87 3.58 30.55 21.05
C LEU A 87 2.37 30.27 20.15
N LYS A 88 2.53 29.43 19.12
CA LYS A 88 1.42 29.02 18.25
C LYS A 88 0.35 28.24 19.03
N ALA A 89 0.76 27.33 19.90
CA ALA A 89 -0.17 26.55 20.72
C ALA A 89 -0.98 27.45 21.67
N GLU A 90 -0.35 28.45 22.29
CA GLU A 90 -1.03 29.43 23.15
C GLU A 90 -2.00 30.34 22.39
N ILE A 91 -1.62 30.81 21.21
CA ILE A 91 -2.51 31.63 20.36
C ILE A 91 -3.73 30.80 19.93
N LEU A 92 -3.51 29.56 19.52
CA LEU A 92 -4.59 28.67 19.07
C LEU A 92 -5.51 28.25 20.22
N SER A 93 -4.99 27.95 21.42
CA SER A 93 -5.82 27.61 22.58
C SER A 93 -6.72 28.78 22.98
N ASN A 94 -6.18 30.00 22.99
CA ASN A 94 -6.97 31.20 23.28
C ASN A 94 -8.03 31.46 22.20
N TRP A 95 -7.68 31.33 20.91
CA TRP A 95 -8.63 31.48 19.81
C TRP A 95 -9.79 30.46 19.90
N LEU A 96 -9.47 29.20 20.16
CA LEU A 96 -10.46 28.14 20.34
C LEU A 96 -11.35 28.39 21.57
N HIS A 97 -10.79 28.90 22.67
CA HIS A 97 -11.56 29.27 23.86
C HIS A 97 -12.52 30.42 23.57
N THR A 98 -12.08 31.46 22.87
CA THR A 98 -12.98 32.53 22.41
C THR A 98 -14.13 31.97 21.57
N LYS A 99 -13.86 30.97 20.70
CA LYS A 99 -14.92 30.28 19.95
C LYS A 99 -15.83 29.42 20.84
N GLN A 100 -15.29 28.79 21.88
CA GLN A 100 -16.06 28.06 22.89
C GLN A 100 -17.04 28.99 23.62
N GLU A 101 -16.59 30.22 23.97
CA GLU A 101 -17.40 31.27 24.60
C GLU A 101 -18.44 31.84 23.64
N GLU A 102 -18.06 32.19 22.40
CA GLU A 102 -18.98 32.70 21.37
C GLU A 102 -20.15 31.73 21.11
N ARG A 103 -19.90 30.42 21.20
CA ARG A 103 -20.91 29.36 20.99
C ARG A 103 -21.63 28.93 22.26
N VAL A 104 -21.32 29.52 23.41
CA VAL A 104 -21.93 29.22 24.72
C VAL A 104 -21.76 27.73 25.09
N TRP A 105 -20.57 27.18 24.87
CA TRP A 105 -20.21 25.80 25.23
C TRP A 105 -19.50 25.69 26.59
N THR A 106 -19.29 26.82 27.27
CA THR A 106 -18.66 26.92 28.58
C THR A 106 -19.44 27.89 29.45
N PHE A 107 -19.48 27.63 30.76
CA PHE A 107 -20.03 28.53 31.77
C PHE A 107 -18.93 29.08 32.69
N GLY A 108 -17.66 28.77 32.40
CA GLY A 108 -16.51 29.15 33.23
C GLY A 108 -16.40 28.33 34.51
N GLY A 109 -16.99 27.12 34.53
CA GLY A 109 -16.91 26.21 35.67
C GLY A 109 -15.57 25.45 35.74
N PRO A 110 -15.21 24.86 36.91
CA PRO A 110 -14.05 23.98 37.00
C PRO A 110 -14.24 22.74 36.11
N GLY A 111 -13.18 22.31 35.41
CA GLY A 111 -13.22 21.24 34.43
C GLY A 111 -13.67 21.68 33.03
N GLU A 112 -13.71 22.98 32.73
CA GLU A 112 -14.07 23.53 31.42
C GLU A 112 -12.90 24.31 30.81
N GLY A 113 -12.45 23.89 29.64
CA GLY A 113 -11.47 24.60 28.83
C GLY A 113 -11.16 23.94 27.49
N VAL A 114 -10.16 24.50 26.84
CA VAL A 114 -9.53 24.02 25.60
C VAL A 114 -8.08 23.66 25.87
N PHE A 115 -7.61 22.61 25.20
CA PHE A 115 -6.24 22.12 25.28
C PHE A 115 -5.64 22.04 23.88
N MET A 116 -4.41 22.56 23.73
CA MET A 116 -3.60 22.48 22.52
C MET A 116 -2.23 21.94 22.88
N LYS A 117 -1.82 20.84 22.26
CA LYS A 117 -0.54 20.17 22.56
C LYS A 117 0.63 21.07 22.19
N ARG A 118 1.58 21.24 23.12
CA ARG A 118 2.89 21.86 22.89
C ARG A 118 3.90 20.79 22.52
N ALA A 119 4.06 19.82 23.41
CA ALA A 119 4.92 18.65 23.31
C ALA A 119 4.28 17.49 24.11
N LYS A 120 4.84 16.28 24.01
CA LYS A 120 4.38 15.15 24.84
C LYS A 120 4.46 15.53 26.33
N GLY A 121 3.34 15.37 27.05
CA GLY A 121 3.24 15.75 28.46
C GLY A 121 2.95 17.23 28.75
N SER A 122 2.88 18.10 27.72
CA SER A 122 2.74 19.56 27.89
C SER A 122 1.67 20.15 26.96
N TYR A 123 0.69 20.84 27.55
CA TYR A 123 -0.44 21.44 26.84
C TYR A 123 -0.58 22.92 27.16
N ALA A 124 -0.82 23.73 26.13
CA ALA A 124 -1.39 25.05 26.32
C ALA A 124 -2.89 24.87 26.62
N CYS A 125 -3.36 25.48 27.72
CA CYS A 125 -4.77 25.46 28.09
C CYS A 125 -5.33 26.88 28.16
N ALA A 126 -6.61 27.01 27.83
CA ALA A 126 -7.37 28.24 27.99
C ALA A 126 -8.75 27.87 28.58
N PRO A 127 -9.17 28.44 29.72
CA PRO A 127 -8.43 29.41 30.54
C PRO A 127 -7.27 28.75 31.32
N HIS A 128 -6.21 29.51 31.63
CA HIS A 128 -5.01 28.99 32.32
C HIS A 128 -5.29 28.31 33.67
N GLY A 129 -6.39 28.69 34.34
CA GLY A 129 -6.78 28.12 35.62
C GLY A 129 -7.14 26.64 35.59
N VAL A 130 -7.47 26.07 34.42
CA VAL A 130 -7.86 24.65 34.27
C VAL A 130 -6.71 23.70 34.59
N GLN A 131 -5.47 24.15 34.48
CA GLN A 131 -4.30 23.35 34.85
C GLN A 131 -4.30 22.97 36.34
N ASN A 132 -4.82 23.85 37.20
CA ASN A 132 -4.76 23.72 38.66
C ASN A 132 -6.15 23.71 39.31
N ASP A 133 -7.21 23.36 38.56
CA ASP A 133 -8.59 23.41 39.06
C ASP A 133 -8.99 22.22 39.94
N GLY A 134 -8.08 21.26 40.17
CA GLY A 134 -8.29 20.08 41.01
C GLY A 134 -9.24 19.04 40.42
N THR A 135 -9.67 19.19 39.16
CA THR A 135 -10.61 18.24 38.52
C THR A 135 -9.94 17.02 37.91
N GLY A 136 -8.63 17.07 37.67
CA GLY A 136 -7.87 16.02 36.99
C GLY A 136 -7.97 16.05 35.45
N LEU A 137 -8.74 16.98 34.87
CA LEU A 137 -8.93 17.06 33.42
C LEU A 137 -7.62 17.31 32.65
N TYR A 138 -6.77 18.22 33.14
CA TYR A 138 -5.47 18.49 32.48
C TYR A 138 -4.61 17.23 32.41
N GLN A 139 -4.57 16.45 33.50
CA GLN A 139 -3.82 15.19 33.55
C GLN A 139 -4.43 14.16 32.59
N ALA A 140 -5.76 14.00 32.61
CA ALA A 140 -6.46 13.08 31.72
C ALA A 140 -6.25 13.39 30.23
N VAL A 141 -6.30 14.66 29.82
CA VAL A 141 -6.02 15.08 28.43
C VAL A 141 -4.54 14.88 28.09
N THR A 142 -3.65 15.10 29.06
CA THR A 142 -2.22 14.86 28.88
C THR A 142 -1.92 13.39 28.62
N GLU A 143 -2.57 12.48 29.33
CA GLU A 143 -2.46 11.03 29.15
C GLU A 143 -3.19 10.52 27.88
N LEU A 144 -4.30 11.16 27.51
CA LEU A 144 -5.00 10.90 26.24
C LEU A 144 -4.12 11.23 25.02
N ASN A 145 -3.21 12.20 25.16
CA ASN A 145 -2.16 12.56 24.20
C ASN A 145 -2.65 13.00 22.81
N VAL A 146 -3.76 13.74 22.75
CA VAL A 146 -4.38 14.24 21.51
C VAL A 146 -3.90 15.65 21.13
N ARG A 147 -3.90 15.99 19.84
CA ARG A 147 -3.37 17.29 19.39
C ARG A 147 -4.15 18.50 19.91
N CYS A 148 -5.48 18.45 19.81
CA CYS A 148 -6.36 19.46 20.39
C CYS A 148 -7.62 18.83 20.97
N ALA A 149 -8.08 19.36 22.11
CA ALA A 149 -9.28 18.93 22.79
C ALA A 149 -10.08 20.14 23.32
N ILE A 150 -11.40 20.02 23.33
CA ILE A 150 -12.34 21.02 23.84
C ILE A 150 -13.38 20.34 24.72
N THR A 151 -13.73 21.00 25.80
CA THR A 151 -14.88 20.61 26.63
C THR A 151 -16.14 21.34 26.17
N VAL A 152 -17.27 20.66 26.22
CA VAL A 152 -18.56 21.21 25.84
C VAL A 152 -19.53 20.93 26.98
N ASN A 153 -19.91 22.00 27.68
CA ASN A 153 -20.97 22.00 28.68
C ASN A 153 -22.20 22.71 28.13
N THR A 154 -23.28 21.95 27.89
CA THR A 154 -24.58 22.51 27.54
C THR A 154 -25.66 21.85 28.38
N ARG A 155 -26.79 22.55 28.59
CA ARG A 155 -27.92 21.99 29.35
C ARG A 155 -28.46 20.71 28.73
N VAL A 156 -28.43 20.63 27.40
CA VAL A 156 -28.85 19.45 26.62
C VAL A 156 -28.06 18.21 27.03
N ILE A 157 -26.74 18.32 27.09
CA ILE A 157 -25.86 17.20 27.46
C ILE A 157 -26.14 16.73 28.89
N LYS A 158 -26.34 17.66 29.83
CA LYS A 158 -26.69 17.33 31.23
C LYS A 158 -28.00 16.54 31.31
N TYR A 159 -29.05 17.01 30.64
CA TYR A 159 -30.35 16.31 30.65
C TYR A 159 -30.28 14.91 30.02
N ILE A 160 -29.46 14.73 28.99
CA ILE A 160 -29.27 13.41 28.36
C ILE A 160 -28.55 12.47 29.32
N LEU A 161 -27.44 12.91 29.93
CA LEU A 161 -26.65 12.08 30.83
C LEU A 161 -27.37 11.74 32.13
N GLU A 162 -28.22 12.63 32.66
CA GLU A 162 -29.10 12.33 33.80
C GLU A 162 -30.11 11.20 33.52
N ARG A 163 -30.49 11.01 32.25
CA ARG A 163 -31.47 10.01 31.82
C ARG A 163 -30.84 8.76 31.21
N THR A 164 -29.54 8.77 30.95
CA THR A 164 -28.84 7.68 30.28
C THR A 164 -28.20 6.76 31.33
N THR A 165 -28.68 5.52 31.41
CA THR A 165 -28.10 4.49 32.28
C THR A 165 -27.14 3.56 31.53
N VAL A 166 -27.05 3.70 30.21
CA VAL A 166 -26.20 2.89 29.32
C VAL A 166 -24.85 3.58 29.12
N SER A 167 -23.81 2.80 28.82
CA SER A 167 -22.44 3.29 28.60
C SER A 167 -22.22 4.00 27.25
N TYR A 168 -23.28 4.43 26.58
CA TYR A 168 -23.23 5.12 25.30
C TYR A 168 -24.42 6.05 25.09
N VAL A 169 -24.27 7.05 24.23
CA VAL A 169 -25.36 7.89 23.73
C VAL A 169 -25.42 7.71 22.22
N GLN A 170 -26.60 7.34 21.70
CA GLN A 170 -26.83 7.23 20.27
C GLN A 170 -26.95 8.63 19.67
N ILE A 171 -26.14 8.99 18.66
CA ILE A 171 -26.22 10.31 18.02
C ILE A 171 -27.12 10.27 16.78
N GLN A 172 -27.01 9.19 16.00
CA GLN A 172 -27.75 8.93 14.75
C GLN A 172 -28.13 7.44 14.69
N SER A 173 -28.97 7.05 13.72
CA SER A 173 -29.25 5.63 13.46
C SER A 173 -27.92 4.85 13.30
N GLY A 174 -27.72 3.81 14.11
CA GLY A 174 -26.51 2.99 14.08
C GLY A 174 -25.21 3.63 14.59
N GLN A 175 -25.18 4.93 14.94
CA GLN A 175 -23.98 5.60 15.47
C GLN A 175 -24.13 6.00 16.93
N ARG A 176 -23.08 5.74 17.72
CA ARG A 176 -23.05 6.08 19.14
C ARG A 176 -21.71 6.63 19.58
N LEU A 177 -21.75 7.44 20.63
CA LEU A 177 -20.59 7.84 21.40
C LEU A 177 -20.58 7.14 22.74
N GLN A 178 -19.40 6.85 23.23
CA GLN A 178 -19.16 6.33 24.56
C GLN A 178 -19.52 7.32 25.66
N VAL A 179 -20.00 6.78 26.77
CA VAL A 179 -20.17 7.45 28.05
C VAL A 179 -19.16 6.84 29.02
N ILE A 180 -18.24 7.65 29.51
CA ILE A 180 -17.24 7.26 30.51
C ILE A 180 -17.61 7.84 31.88
N PRO A 181 -17.25 7.16 32.99
CA PRO A 181 -17.67 7.56 34.34
C PRO A 181 -17.10 8.93 34.76
N ASP A 182 -15.81 9.14 34.53
CA ASP A 182 -15.04 10.30 35.00
C ASP A 182 -13.86 10.61 34.05
N PHE A 183 -13.04 11.60 34.43
CA PHE A 183 -11.86 11.98 33.67
C PHE A 183 -10.73 10.93 33.75
N GLU A 184 -10.65 10.13 34.82
CA GLU A 184 -9.63 9.08 34.97
C GLU A 184 -9.80 7.98 33.92
N ALA A 185 -11.03 7.72 33.48
CA ALA A 185 -11.33 6.79 32.40
C ALA A 185 -11.04 7.36 30.98
N LEU A 186 -10.82 8.66 30.83
CA LEU A 186 -10.66 9.32 29.52
C LEU A 186 -9.46 8.80 28.69
N PRO A 187 -8.26 8.55 29.26
CA PRO A 187 -7.12 8.04 28.50
C PRO A 187 -7.35 6.67 27.84
N PHE A 188 -8.29 5.90 28.37
CA PHE A 188 -8.63 4.53 27.98
C PHE A 188 -9.89 4.42 27.10
N CYS A 189 -10.46 5.55 26.72
CA CYS A 189 -11.64 5.62 25.88
C CYS A 189 -11.33 5.18 24.42
N GLN A 190 -12.38 4.89 23.64
CA GLN A 190 -12.27 4.67 22.19
C GLN A 190 -11.85 5.97 21.50
N ARG A 191 -10.55 6.11 21.23
CA ARG A 191 -9.95 7.36 20.75
C ARG A 191 -10.43 7.76 19.35
N GLY A 192 -10.80 6.79 18.51
CA GLY A 192 -11.25 7.02 17.14
C GLY A 192 -12.64 7.67 17.05
N GLN A 193 -13.51 7.50 18.06
CA GLN A 193 -14.78 8.23 18.14
C GLN A 193 -14.62 9.75 18.18
N SER A 194 -13.43 10.23 18.59
CA SER A 194 -13.08 11.65 18.69
C SER A 194 -13.94 12.46 19.68
N ALA A 195 -14.72 11.78 20.52
CA ALA A 195 -15.55 12.37 21.55
C ALA A 195 -15.91 11.34 22.63
N ALA A 196 -16.13 11.81 23.85
CA ALA A 196 -16.64 11.01 24.98
C ALA A 196 -17.50 11.88 25.90
N PHE A 197 -18.60 11.31 26.38
CA PHE A 197 -19.42 11.94 27.44
C PHE A 197 -18.91 11.55 28.82
N ILE A 198 -18.83 12.50 29.74
CA ILE A 198 -18.41 12.27 31.13
C ILE A 198 -19.64 12.26 32.04
N ALA A 199 -19.99 11.09 32.58
CA ALA A 199 -21.21 10.91 33.37
C ALA A 199 -21.20 11.73 34.67
N SER A 200 -20.11 11.67 35.44
CA SER A 200 -19.99 12.36 36.75
C SER A 200 -20.12 13.88 36.68
N ARG A 201 -19.75 14.49 35.56
CA ARG A 201 -19.72 15.96 35.37
C ARG A 201 -20.80 16.48 34.42
N GLY A 202 -21.47 15.60 33.69
CA GLY A 202 -22.53 15.97 32.75
C GLY A 202 -22.00 16.80 31.57
N MET A 203 -20.86 16.42 30.98
CA MET A 203 -20.20 17.20 29.92
C MET A 203 -19.65 16.31 28.81
N LEU A 204 -19.34 16.92 27.67
CA LEU A 204 -18.74 16.24 26.51
C LEU A 204 -17.30 16.72 26.32
N VAL A 205 -16.37 15.79 26.12
CA VAL A 205 -15.00 16.09 25.69
C VAL A 205 -14.88 15.69 24.23
N VAL A 206 -14.43 16.61 23.38
CA VAL A 206 -14.23 16.39 21.93
C VAL A 206 -12.76 16.64 21.61
N TRP A 207 -12.16 15.82 20.75
CA TRP A 207 -10.77 15.99 20.31
C TRP A 207 -10.61 15.74 18.80
N GLN A 208 -9.63 16.40 18.19
CA GLN A 208 -9.32 16.28 16.75
C GLN A 208 -7.85 16.60 16.48
N ASP A 209 -7.37 16.29 15.27
CA ASP A 209 -6.03 16.65 14.83
C ASP A 209 -5.96 18.09 14.29
N ASP A 210 -7.06 18.59 13.70
CA ASP A 210 -7.15 19.96 13.17
C ASP A 210 -8.07 20.82 14.07
N PRO A 211 -7.58 21.96 14.60
CA PRO A 211 -8.37 22.89 15.40
C PRO A 211 -9.67 23.36 14.72
N LYS A 212 -9.72 23.45 13.39
CA LYS A 212 -10.95 23.84 12.67
C LYS A 212 -11.98 22.71 12.70
N LEU A 213 -11.54 21.49 12.41
CA LEU A 213 -12.39 20.30 12.43
C LEU A 213 -12.89 19.98 13.85
N LEU A 214 -12.14 20.37 14.88
CA LEU A 214 -12.56 20.25 16.28
C LEU A 214 -13.89 20.96 16.55
N LEU A 215 -14.01 22.22 16.11
CA LEU A 215 -15.23 23.02 16.30
C LEU A 215 -16.39 22.46 15.48
N GLU A 216 -16.14 22.07 14.23
CA GLU A 216 -17.15 21.44 13.36
C GLU A 216 -17.68 20.13 13.96
N ARG A 217 -16.80 19.33 14.58
CA ARG A 217 -17.16 18.07 15.25
C ARG A 217 -18.03 18.30 16.48
N ALA A 218 -17.64 19.23 17.34
CA ALA A 218 -18.40 19.56 18.53
C ALA A 218 -19.80 20.07 18.17
N GLU A 219 -19.89 20.95 17.17
CA GLU A 219 -21.16 21.47 16.65
C GLU A 219 -22.05 20.36 16.06
N PHE A 220 -21.45 19.45 15.27
CA PHE A 220 -22.17 18.30 14.73
C PHE A 220 -22.79 17.44 15.83
N ILE A 221 -22.03 17.10 16.87
CA ILE A 221 -22.52 16.25 17.97
C ILE A 221 -23.69 16.96 18.68
N ILE A 222 -23.55 18.23 19.03
CA ILE A 222 -24.60 18.99 19.72
C ILE A 222 -25.87 19.07 18.85
N ASN A 223 -25.72 19.39 17.56
CA ASN A 223 -26.84 19.50 16.64
C ASN A 223 -27.58 18.15 16.48
N ALA A 224 -26.84 17.05 16.43
CA ALA A 224 -27.44 15.73 16.32
C ALA A 224 -28.13 15.28 17.61
N LEU A 225 -27.60 15.61 18.80
CA LEU A 225 -28.32 15.41 20.08
C LEU A 225 -29.62 16.21 20.13
N MET A 226 -29.60 17.46 19.66
CA MET A 226 -30.81 18.30 19.58
C MET A 226 -31.86 17.69 18.65
N ARG A 227 -31.45 17.16 17.50
CA ARG A 227 -32.36 16.44 16.59
C ARG A 227 -32.96 15.20 17.27
N MET A 228 -32.17 14.42 18.00
CA MET A 228 -32.65 13.23 18.70
C MET A 228 -33.73 13.55 19.75
N MET A 229 -33.53 14.62 20.55
CA MET A 229 -34.50 14.98 21.59
C MET A 229 -35.74 15.69 21.05
N CYS A 230 -35.57 16.63 20.11
CA CYS A 230 -36.64 17.53 19.67
C CYS A 230 -37.28 17.12 18.33
N GLY A 231 -36.71 16.18 17.58
CA GLY A 231 -37.21 15.81 16.25
C GLY A 231 -38.62 15.21 16.25
N SER A 232 -38.97 14.43 17.28
CA SER A 232 -40.27 13.76 17.39
C SER A 232 -41.43 14.71 17.74
N GLU A 233 -41.18 15.80 18.46
CA GLU A 233 -42.23 16.75 18.90
C GLU A 233 -42.60 17.79 17.83
N TYR A 234 -41.73 18.03 16.84
CA TYR A 234 -41.94 19.05 15.81
C TYR A 234 -42.23 18.49 14.41
N GLY A 235 -42.38 17.17 14.26
CA GLY A 235 -42.78 16.55 12.98
C GLY A 235 -41.74 16.68 11.87
N TYR A 236 -40.46 16.78 12.21
CA TYR A 236 -39.38 16.80 11.22
C TYR A 236 -39.13 15.36 10.73
N ASP A 237 -39.62 15.04 9.54
CA ASP A 237 -39.17 13.85 8.81
C ASP A 237 -37.70 14.03 8.42
N ALA A 238 -36.95 12.93 8.34
CA ALA A 238 -35.53 12.89 7.98
C ALA A 238 -35.17 13.49 6.60
N GLN A 239 -36.16 14.03 5.87
CA GLN A 239 -36.07 14.58 4.51
C GLN A 239 -36.26 16.10 4.42
N ASP A 240 -36.33 16.84 5.53
CA ASP A 240 -36.52 18.29 5.50
C ASP A 240 -35.27 19.06 5.02
N ILE A 241 -35.28 19.38 3.72
CA ILE A 241 -34.28 20.17 2.96
C ILE A 241 -34.04 21.57 3.56
N GLU A 242 -35.01 22.13 4.31
CA GLU A 242 -34.84 23.43 4.98
C GLU A 242 -33.91 23.34 6.20
N LEU A 243 -33.87 22.22 6.92
CA LEU A 243 -32.99 22.04 8.07
C LEU A 243 -31.53 21.78 7.63
N GLU A 244 -31.30 21.14 6.47
CA GLU A 244 -29.98 21.01 5.83
C GLU A 244 -29.38 22.37 5.44
N LYS A 245 -30.22 23.33 5.03
CA LYS A 245 -29.77 24.70 4.71
C LYS A 245 -29.42 25.52 5.95
N VAL A 246 -30.05 25.24 7.09
CA VAL A 246 -29.80 25.93 8.37
C VAL A 246 -28.62 25.32 9.13
N LEU A 247 -28.42 24.00 9.05
CA LEU A 247 -27.37 23.27 9.79
C LEU A 247 -26.09 23.00 8.97
N GLY A 248 -26.13 23.23 7.66
CA GLY A 248 -25.00 23.04 6.75
C GLY A 248 -24.70 21.57 6.41
N LYS A 249 -24.21 21.33 5.18
CA LYS A 249 -23.56 20.06 4.83
C LYS A 249 -22.16 20.04 5.44
N ASN A 250 -21.90 19.15 6.40
CA ASN A 250 -20.57 19.01 6.98
C ASN A 250 -19.88 17.69 6.57
N PRO A 251 -18.62 17.75 6.11
CA PRO A 251 -17.92 16.65 5.40
C PRO A 251 -17.44 15.49 6.29
N MET A 252 -17.78 15.48 7.58
CA MET A 252 -17.11 14.64 8.57
C MET A 252 -17.78 13.28 8.80
N VAL A 253 -19.07 13.13 8.46
CA VAL A 253 -19.82 11.87 8.59
C VAL A 253 -20.88 11.80 7.49
N ASP A 254 -20.45 11.67 6.22
CA ASP A 254 -21.34 11.13 5.18
C ASP A 254 -21.31 9.60 5.35
N VAL A 255 -22.04 9.09 6.36
CA VAL A 255 -22.46 7.69 6.32
C VAL A 255 -23.64 7.69 5.38
N GLU A 256 -23.53 6.96 4.26
CA GLU A 256 -24.67 6.76 3.37
C GLU A 256 -25.80 6.17 4.24
N GLU A 257 -26.89 6.92 4.43
CA GLU A 257 -28.11 6.46 5.08
C GLU A 257 -28.71 5.33 4.23
N TYR A 258 -28.17 4.12 4.39
CA TYR A 258 -28.87 2.89 4.05
C TYR A 258 -29.64 2.44 5.29
N ASP A 259 -30.52 3.31 5.78
CA ASP A 259 -31.62 2.94 6.67
C ASP A 259 -32.70 2.22 5.84
N GLU A 260 -32.34 1.13 5.17
CA GLU A 260 -33.33 0.11 4.85
C GLU A 260 -33.51 -0.74 6.11
N VAL A 261 -34.40 -0.24 6.98
CA VAL A 261 -35.27 -0.98 7.90
C VAL A 261 -34.61 -2.20 8.56
N PHE A 262 -34.21 -2.02 9.83
CA PHE A 262 -33.98 -3.07 10.84
C PHE A 262 -34.19 -4.50 10.29
N ASP A 263 -33.14 -5.12 9.73
CA ASP A 263 -33.26 -6.49 9.22
C ASP A 263 -33.42 -7.40 10.46
N PRO A 264 -34.58 -8.05 10.66
CA PRO A 264 -34.80 -8.91 11.82
C PRO A 264 -33.86 -10.11 11.87
N THR A 265 -33.11 -10.38 10.79
CA THR A 265 -32.10 -11.44 10.70
C THR A 265 -30.71 -10.98 11.18
N GLY A 266 -30.54 -9.70 11.53
CA GLY A 266 -29.26 -9.14 11.98
C GLY A 266 -28.16 -9.15 10.92
N GLY A 267 -28.54 -9.16 9.63
CA GLY A 267 -27.64 -9.20 8.48
C GLY A 267 -27.09 -10.59 8.16
N ARG A 268 -27.53 -11.67 8.81
CA ARG A 268 -26.95 -13.02 8.63
C ARG A 268 -27.42 -13.78 7.38
N ASP A 269 -28.55 -13.39 6.79
CA ASP A 269 -29.22 -14.16 5.73
C ASP A 269 -28.88 -13.69 4.30
N GLU A 270 -27.64 -13.87 3.84
CA GLU A 270 -27.34 -13.84 2.38
C GLU A 270 -27.49 -15.21 1.70
N GLY A 271 -27.63 -16.29 2.46
CA GLY A 271 -27.64 -17.65 1.91
C GLY A 271 -26.32 -18.04 1.21
N PRO A 272 -26.19 -19.28 0.73
CA PRO A 272 -24.99 -19.70 0.02
C PRO A 272 -24.90 -19.01 -1.35
N ARG A 273 -23.77 -18.34 -1.62
CA ARG A 273 -23.53 -17.66 -2.90
C ARG A 273 -23.26 -18.65 -4.03
N ASP A 274 -23.90 -18.43 -5.18
CA ASP A 274 -23.76 -19.28 -6.35
C ASP A 274 -22.35 -19.24 -6.98
N ILE A 275 -21.97 -20.36 -7.60
CA ILE A 275 -20.76 -20.45 -8.42
C ILE A 275 -21.14 -20.13 -9.87
N LYS A 276 -20.57 -19.05 -10.42
CA LYS A 276 -20.68 -18.76 -11.85
C LYS A 276 -19.69 -19.64 -12.63
N LEU A 277 -20.09 -20.11 -13.81
CA LEU A 277 -19.29 -21.04 -14.64
C LEU A 277 -18.83 -20.42 -15.98
N TRP A 278 -19.10 -19.13 -16.21
CA TRP A 278 -18.76 -18.44 -17.45
C TRP A 278 -17.27 -18.53 -17.76
N GLN A 279 -16.42 -18.27 -16.78
CA GLN A 279 -14.97 -18.36 -16.95
C GLN A 279 -14.52 -19.80 -17.26
N SER A 280 -15.17 -20.80 -16.66
CA SER A 280 -14.88 -22.21 -16.98
C SER A 280 -15.26 -22.54 -18.42
N ALA A 281 -16.39 -22.04 -18.91
CA ALA A 281 -16.80 -22.18 -20.31
C ALA A 281 -15.82 -21.48 -21.26
N TYR A 282 -15.41 -20.24 -20.95
CA TYR A 282 -14.42 -19.50 -21.75
C TYR A 282 -13.08 -20.20 -21.78
N CYS A 283 -12.61 -20.72 -20.64
CA CYS A 283 -11.41 -21.53 -20.55
C CYS A 283 -11.50 -22.78 -21.45
N GLY A 284 -12.62 -23.50 -21.40
CA GLY A 284 -12.88 -24.65 -22.27
C GLY A 284 -12.85 -24.29 -23.76
N MET A 285 -13.45 -23.16 -24.14
CA MET A 285 -13.39 -22.64 -25.52
C MET A 285 -11.96 -22.27 -25.94
N SER A 286 -11.17 -21.67 -25.05
CA SER A 286 -9.77 -21.33 -25.33
C SER A 286 -8.93 -22.59 -25.54
N ILE A 287 -9.13 -23.62 -24.72
CA ILE A 287 -8.46 -24.92 -24.89
C ILE A 287 -8.89 -25.57 -26.21
N LEU A 288 -10.18 -25.54 -26.55
CA LEU A 288 -10.68 -26.06 -27.82
C LEU A 288 -10.01 -25.35 -29.02
N LEU A 289 -9.95 -24.02 -29.01
CA LEU A 289 -9.28 -23.24 -30.06
C LEU A 289 -7.79 -23.56 -30.14
N LEU A 290 -7.11 -23.65 -28.99
CA LEU A 290 -5.69 -24.00 -28.91
C LEU A 290 -5.42 -25.39 -29.48
N THR A 291 -6.17 -26.40 -29.03
CA THR A 291 -6.05 -27.79 -29.51
C THR A 291 -6.36 -27.89 -30.99
N THR A 292 -7.36 -27.14 -31.49
CA THR A 292 -7.69 -27.11 -32.92
C THR A 292 -6.58 -26.45 -33.74
N ALA A 293 -6.04 -25.32 -33.29
CA ALA A 293 -4.98 -24.60 -33.98
C ALA A 293 -3.69 -25.43 -34.04
N ILE A 294 -3.25 -25.96 -32.90
CA ILE A 294 -2.08 -26.84 -32.82
C ILE A 294 -2.32 -28.13 -33.62
N GLY A 295 -3.49 -28.75 -33.47
CA GLY A 295 -3.88 -29.95 -34.21
C GLY A 295 -3.89 -29.74 -35.72
N SER A 296 -4.27 -28.55 -36.20
CA SER A 296 -4.20 -28.20 -37.62
C SER A 296 -2.77 -28.11 -38.14
N GLY A 297 -1.83 -27.63 -37.33
CA GLY A 297 -0.40 -27.65 -37.64
C GLY A 297 0.14 -29.07 -37.70
N TRP A 298 -0.18 -29.91 -36.71
CA TRP A 298 0.21 -31.32 -36.69
C TRP A 298 -0.41 -32.15 -37.81
N ARG A 299 -1.61 -31.81 -38.26
CA ARG A 299 -2.21 -32.40 -39.47
C ARG A 299 -1.34 -32.15 -40.70
N GLN A 300 -0.78 -30.94 -40.86
CA GLN A 300 0.12 -30.64 -41.98
C GLN A 300 1.39 -31.49 -41.89
N ILE A 301 1.96 -31.64 -40.70
CA ILE A 301 3.12 -32.52 -40.48
C ILE A 301 2.82 -33.96 -40.84
N ALA A 302 1.66 -34.48 -40.42
CA ALA A 302 1.26 -35.85 -40.78
C ALA A 302 1.13 -36.03 -42.30
N ILE A 303 0.59 -35.04 -43.02
CA ILE A 303 0.51 -35.07 -44.48
C ILE A 303 1.91 -35.08 -45.10
N GLN A 304 2.81 -34.23 -44.60
CA GLN A 304 4.20 -34.15 -45.09
C GLN A 304 4.98 -35.43 -44.83
N GLU A 305 4.76 -36.06 -43.68
CA GLU A 305 5.43 -37.31 -43.32
C GLU A 305 5.02 -38.47 -44.23
N VAL A 306 3.75 -38.49 -44.66
CA VAL A 306 3.27 -39.45 -45.66
C VAL A 306 3.85 -39.16 -47.05
N GLN A 307 4.00 -37.89 -47.42
CA GLN A 307 4.51 -37.48 -48.73
C GLN A 307 6.03 -37.66 -48.87
N ALA A 308 6.78 -37.33 -47.82
CA ALA A 308 8.23 -37.40 -47.77
C ALA A 308 8.64 -37.82 -46.35
N TYR A 309 8.88 -39.12 -46.17
CA TYR A 309 9.21 -39.72 -44.88
C TYR A 309 10.52 -39.14 -44.30
N ASP A 310 10.43 -38.48 -43.16
CA ASP A 310 11.55 -37.96 -42.39
C ASP A 310 11.20 -37.90 -40.89
N MET A 311 11.60 -38.94 -40.17
CA MET A 311 11.32 -39.09 -38.73
C MET A 311 11.91 -37.96 -37.87
N LEU A 312 12.84 -37.15 -38.40
CA LEU A 312 13.34 -35.97 -37.68
C LEU A 312 12.23 -34.96 -37.38
N ARG A 313 11.14 -34.91 -38.19
CA ARG A 313 9.98 -34.05 -37.91
C ARG A 313 9.31 -34.35 -36.57
N MET A 314 9.39 -35.59 -36.09
CA MET A 314 8.82 -35.97 -34.79
C MET A 314 9.50 -35.25 -33.61
N LEU A 315 10.70 -34.67 -33.80
CA LEU A 315 11.35 -33.85 -32.77
C LEU A 315 10.55 -32.58 -32.43
N PHE A 316 9.65 -32.11 -33.29
CA PHE A 316 8.75 -30.99 -32.95
C PHE A 316 7.83 -31.30 -31.76
N LEU A 317 7.63 -32.57 -31.39
CA LEU A 317 6.90 -32.96 -30.18
C LEU A 317 7.55 -32.39 -28.92
N VAL A 318 8.87 -32.18 -28.91
CA VAL A 318 9.60 -31.57 -27.79
C VAL A 318 9.19 -30.11 -27.60
N CYS A 319 8.85 -29.40 -28.68
CA CYS A 319 8.42 -28.01 -28.64
C CYS A 319 6.95 -27.84 -28.23
N LEU A 320 6.15 -28.90 -28.33
CA LEU A 320 4.70 -28.86 -28.12
C LEU A 320 4.29 -28.31 -26.74
N PRO A 321 4.88 -28.73 -25.59
CA PRO A 321 4.51 -28.19 -24.29
C PRO A 321 4.75 -26.69 -24.17
N ALA A 322 5.89 -26.21 -24.71
CA ALA A 322 6.20 -24.78 -24.72
C ALA A 322 5.24 -24.03 -25.64
N GLN A 323 4.93 -24.56 -26.82
CA GLN A 323 3.97 -23.94 -27.74
C GLN A 323 2.58 -23.81 -27.13
N VAL A 324 2.08 -24.88 -26.49
CA VAL A 324 0.80 -24.89 -25.77
C VAL A 324 0.80 -23.80 -24.70
N TRP A 325 1.84 -23.77 -23.86
CA TRP A 325 1.89 -22.85 -22.73
C TRP A 325 2.00 -21.38 -23.15
N LEU A 326 2.87 -21.07 -24.11
CA LEU A 326 3.08 -19.70 -24.61
C LEU A 326 1.86 -19.17 -25.38
N SER A 327 1.11 -20.06 -26.04
CA SER A 327 -0.06 -19.66 -26.84
C SER A 327 -1.36 -19.59 -26.03
N LEU A 328 -1.40 -20.20 -24.84
CA LEU A 328 -2.64 -20.32 -24.05
C LEU A 328 -3.28 -18.96 -23.74
N PHE A 329 -2.48 -17.98 -23.33
CA PHE A 329 -2.98 -16.63 -23.05
C PHE A 329 -3.51 -15.93 -24.30
N PHE A 330 -2.90 -16.15 -25.46
CA PHE A 330 -3.40 -15.59 -26.72
C PHE A 330 -4.82 -16.08 -27.01
N PHE A 331 -5.09 -17.38 -26.90
CA PHE A 331 -6.44 -17.92 -27.11
C PHE A 331 -7.42 -17.54 -26.00
N GLN A 332 -6.96 -17.34 -24.77
CA GLN A 332 -7.78 -16.75 -23.71
C GLN A 332 -8.16 -15.30 -24.02
N ALA A 333 -7.24 -14.49 -24.53
CA ALA A 333 -7.53 -13.13 -24.95
C ALA A 333 -8.55 -13.09 -26.11
N VAL A 334 -8.43 -14.00 -27.09
CA VAL A 334 -9.40 -14.13 -28.20
C VAL A 334 -10.81 -14.38 -27.65
N VAL A 335 -10.98 -15.44 -26.86
CA VAL A 335 -12.29 -15.81 -26.31
C VAL A 335 -12.81 -14.75 -25.35
N GLY A 336 -11.96 -14.24 -24.46
CA GLY A 336 -12.29 -13.21 -23.48
C GLY A 336 -12.77 -11.92 -24.14
N ASN A 337 -12.10 -11.47 -25.21
CA ASN A 337 -12.54 -10.28 -25.93
C ASN A 337 -13.89 -10.48 -26.63
N VAL A 338 -14.12 -11.66 -27.22
CA VAL A 338 -15.44 -11.98 -27.82
C VAL A 338 -16.52 -12.05 -26.74
N ALA A 339 -16.22 -12.64 -25.59
CA ALA A 339 -17.13 -12.75 -24.45
C ALA A 339 -17.48 -11.39 -23.84
N GLN A 340 -16.55 -10.44 -23.80
CA GLN A 340 -16.83 -9.08 -23.36
C GLN A 340 -17.79 -8.34 -24.32
N ILE A 341 -17.69 -8.60 -25.63
CA ILE A 341 -18.55 -7.97 -26.64
C ILE A 341 -19.95 -8.59 -26.62
N PHE A 342 -20.05 -9.92 -26.64
CA PHE A 342 -21.32 -10.64 -26.88
C PHE A 342 -21.81 -11.49 -25.70
N GLY A 343 -20.93 -11.84 -24.77
CA GLY A 343 -21.26 -12.67 -23.61
C GLY A 343 -21.99 -11.87 -22.52
N PRO A 344 -22.45 -12.54 -21.46
CA PRO A 344 -23.16 -11.89 -20.35
C PRO A 344 -22.27 -10.91 -19.59
N THR A 345 -22.88 -9.85 -19.05
CA THR A 345 -22.24 -8.83 -18.22
C THR A 345 -22.91 -8.65 -16.86
N ASP A 346 -24.12 -9.19 -16.69
CA ASP A 346 -24.92 -9.03 -15.47
C ASP A 346 -24.21 -9.58 -14.23
N GLN A 347 -23.36 -10.60 -14.40
CA GLN A 347 -22.56 -11.16 -13.32
C GLN A 347 -21.64 -10.14 -12.64
N MET A 348 -21.27 -9.04 -13.31
CA MET A 348 -20.44 -7.98 -12.71
C MET A 348 -21.21 -7.13 -11.69
N ASN A 349 -22.54 -7.20 -11.69
CA ASN A 349 -23.43 -6.50 -10.76
C ASN A 349 -24.07 -7.44 -9.75
N GLU A 350 -23.70 -8.73 -9.73
CA GLU A 350 -24.23 -9.74 -8.83
C GLU A 350 -23.16 -10.27 -7.88
N ASN A 351 -23.58 -10.81 -6.73
CA ASN A 351 -22.68 -11.51 -5.84
C ASN A 351 -22.55 -12.97 -6.28
N SER A 352 -21.34 -13.50 -6.19
CA SER A 352 -21.02 -14.92 -6.43
C SER A 352 -20.01 -15.40 -5.41
N ARG A 353 -19.65 -16.69 -5.46
CA ARG A 353 -18.68 -17.30 -4.53
C ARG A 353 -17.35 -16.53 -4.44
N TYR A 354 -16.81 -16.06 -5.57
CA TYR A 354 -15.50 -15.39 -5.66
C TYR A 354 -15.58 -13.87 -5.87
N TYR A 355 -16.79 -13.30 -6.02
CA TYR A 355 -16.97 -11.90 -6.40
C TYR A 355 -18.12 -11.23 -5.62
N SER A 356 -17.91 -9.98 -5.21
CA SER A 356 -18.91 -9.15 -4.54
C SER A 356 -19.12 -7.86 -5.33
N GLY A 357 -20.12 -7.88 -6.21
CA GLY A 357 -20.57 -6.71 -6.96
C GLY A 357 -21.42 -5.75 -6.12
N LYS A 358 -22.15 -6.28 -5.13
CA LYS A 358 -23.01 -5.54 -4.21
C LYS A 358 -22.45 -5.60 -2.80
N ALA A 359 -22.60 -4.50 -2.05
CA ALA A 359 -22.20 -4.43 -0.65
C ALA A 359 -22.99 -5.47 0.16
N PRO A 360 -22.36 -6.09 1.18
CA PRO A 360 -23.05 -7.01 2.07
C PRO A 360 -24.09 -6.27 2.91
N LYS A 361 -25.07 -7.01 3.42
CA LYS A 361 -25.92 -6.49 4.50
C LYS A 361 -25.05 -6.17 5.72
N ARG A 362 -25.20 -4.99 6.31
CA ARG A 362 -24.36 -4.59 7.45
C ARG A 362 -24.78 -5.32 8.72
N LEU A 363 -23.80 -5.77 9.49
CA LEU A 363 -24.02 -6.22 10.86
C LEU A 363 -24.44 -5.05 11.72
N HIS A 364 -25.35 -5.31 12.66
CA HIS A 364 -25.79 -4.33 13.64
C HIS A 364 -25.40 -4.78 15.05
N ARG A 365 -24.75 -3.91 15.84
CA ARG A 365 -24.17 -4.32 17.15
C ARG A 365 -25.20 -4.94 18.08
N ASP A 366 -26.43 -4.46 18.05
CA ASP A 366 -27.47 -4.88 19.00
C ASP A 366 -28.13 -6.20 18.61
N THR A 367 -28.15 -6.55 17.32
CA THR A 367 -28.72 -7.81 16.82
C THR A 367 -27.68 -8.90 16.56
N PHE A 368 -26.40 -8.53 16.39
CA PHE A 368 -25.34 -9.48 16.09
C PHE A 368 -25.08 -10.48 17.23
N GLY A 369 -25.44 -10.12 18.47
CA GLY A 369 -25.31 -11.00 19.64
C GLY A 369 -23.88 -11.15 20.18
N ALA A 370 -22.92 -10.41 19.61
CA ALA A 370 -21.54 -10.31 20.05
C ALA A 370 -21.00 -8.90 19.77
N PRO A 371 -19.87 -8.49 20.38
CA PRO A 371 -19.15 -7.30 19.93
C PRO A 371 -18.79 -7.40 18.45
N LEU A 372 -18.80 -6.27 17.75
CA LEU A 372 -18.32 -6.23 16.37
C LEU A 372 -16.80 -6.54 16.35
N PRO A 373 -16.29 -7.28 15.34
CA PRO A 373 -14.89 -7.73 15.30
C PRO A 373 -13.87 -6.59 15.37
N HIS A 374 -12.71 -6.84 15.99
CA HIS A 374 -11.62 -5.88 16.02
C HIS A 374 -10.84 -5.92 14.70
N VAL A 375 -10.59 -4.75 14.10
CA VAL A 375 -9.81 -4.63 12.86
C VAL A 375 -8.48 -3.95 13.10
N THR A 376 -7.38 -4.64 12.78
CA THR A 376 -6.04 -4.05 12.81
C THR A 376 -5.63 -3.58 11.42
N VAL A 377 -5.32 -2.30 11.26
CA VAL A 377 -4.78 -1.76 10.02
C VAL A 377 -3.27 -1.94 10.01
N GLN A 378 -2.78 -2.93 9.28
CA GLN A 378 -1.35 -3.23 9.16
C GLN A 378 -0.74 -2.48 7.97
N MET A 379 0.31 -1.70 8.22
CA MET A 379 0.98 -0.90 7.20
C MET A 379 2.51 -1.08 7.27
N PRO A 380 3.14 -1.79 6.32
CA PRO A 380 4.59 -1.84 6.22
C PRO A 380 5.15 -0.54 5.63
N VAL A 381 6.19 -0.01 6.26
CA VAL A 381 6.89 1.23 5.87
C VAL A 381 8.39 0.94 5.75
N TYR A 382 9.08 1.57 4.79
CA TYR A 382 10.52 1.49 4.66
C TYR A 382 11.21 2.86 4.48
N LYS A 383 11.10 3.50 3.32
CA LYS A 383 11.82 4.77 3.03
C LYS A 383 10.89 5.93 2.71
N GLU A 384 9.60 5.72 2.89
CA GLU A 384 8.56 6.67 2.57
C GLU A 384 8.62 7.88 3.52
N GLY A 385 8.39 9.07 2.96
CA GLY A 385 8.41 10.32 3.70
C GLY A 385 7.24 10.42 4.68
N LEU A 386 7.51 10.98 5.86
CA LEU A 386 6.49 11.14 6.91
C LEU A 386 5.34 12.04 6.43
N ARG A 387 5.65 13.22 5.90
CA ARG A 387 4.66 14.26 5.55
C ARG A 387 3.95 14.01 4.22
N THR A 388 4.67 13.47 3.24
CA THR A 388 4.22 13.31 1.84
C THR A 388 3.43 12.03 1.62
N VAL A 389 3.77 10.96 2.34
CA VAL A 389 3.23 9.61 2.11
C VAL A 389 2.49 9.09 3.33
N ILE A 390 3.17 8.96 4.48
CA ILE A 390 2.63 8.30 5.67
C ILE A 390 1.46 9.09 6.28
N GLU A 391 1.64 10.39 6.54
CA GLU A 391 0.64 11.23 7.21
C GLU A 391 -0.70 11.30 6.43
N PRO A 392 -0.72 11.54 5.10
CA PRO A 392 -1.95 11.46 4.32
C PRO A 392 -2.66 10.10 4.37
N THR A 393 -1.90 9.00 4.41
CA THR A 393 -2.45 7.63 4.51
C THR A 393 -3.08 7.41 5.88
N VAL A 394 -2.37 7.78 6.96
CA VAL A 394 -2.87 7.69 8.34
C VAL A 394 -4.15 8.52 8.52
N ARG A 395 -4.22 9.74 7.96
CA ARG A 395 -5.44 10.56 8.00
C ARG A 395 -6.63 9.85 7.34
N SER A 396 -6.43 9.24 6.18
CA SER A 396 -7.47 8.46 5.49
C SER A 396 -7.94 7.26 6.33
N ILE A 397 -7.00 6.56 6.97
CA ILE A 397 -7.29 5.40 7.82
C ILE A 397 -8.04 5.82 9.10
N LYS A 398 -7.62 6.92 9.75
CA LYS A 398 -8.29 7.43 10.95
C LYS A 398 -9.75 7.81 10.69
N GLN A 399 -10.07 8.33 9.51
CA GLN A 399 -11.46 8.58 9.13
C GLN A 399 -12.27 7.27 9.03
N ALA A 400 -11.65 6.20 8.52
CA ALA A 400 -12.29 4.89 8.45
C ALA A 400 -12.50 4.24 9.82
N ILE A 401 -11.49 4.32 10.69
CA ILE A 401 -11.55 3.85 12.08
C ILE A 401 -12.62 4.64 12.86
N SER A 402 -12.65 5.96 12.71
CA SER A 402 -13.63 6.82 13.39
C SER A 402 -15.07 6.41 13.04
N THR A 403 -15.33 6.16 11.74
CA THR A 403 -16.64 5.70 11.28
C THR A 403 -17.01 4.34 11.89
N TYR A 404 -16.08 3.40 11.89
CA TYR A 404 -16.31 2.05 12.43
C TYR A 404 -16.53 2.03 13.95
N GLU A 405 -15.77 2.83 14.71
CA GLU A 405 -15.96 2.93 16.17
C GLU A 405 -17.29 3.59 16.55
N LEU A 406 -17.74 4.60 15.79
CA LEU A 406 -19.07 5.18 15.97
C LEU A 406 -20.17 4.14 15.71
N GLN A 407 -19.98 3.28 14.71
CA GLN A 407 -20.87 2.16 14.41
C GLN A 407 -20.79 1.03 15.46
N GLY A 408 -19.79 1.07 16.34
CA GLY A 408 -19.66 0.15 17.45
C GLY A 408 -18.56 -0.88 17.39
N GLY A 409 -17.76 -0.85 16.33
CA GLY A 409 -16.56 -1.66 16.18
C GLY A 409 -15.39 -1.11 16.98
N SER A 410 -14.23 -1.72 16.81
CA SER A 410 -12.97 -1.24 17.37
C SER A 410 -11.84 -1.52 16.39
N ALA A 411 -10.84 -0.64 16.33
CA ALA A 411 -9.71 -0.82 15.42
C ALA A 411 -8.44 -0.14 15.94
N ASN A 412 -7.28 -0.67 15.54
CA ASN A 412 -5.97 -0.07 15.80
C ASN A 412 -5.14 0.04 14.51
N ILE A 413 -4.08 0.84 14.54
CA ILE A 413 -3.09 0.93 13.46
C ILE A 413 -1.80 0.29 13.94
N PHE A 414 -1.26 -0.63 13.14
CA PHE A 414 0.02 -1.29 13.39
C PHE A 414 0.99 -1.05 12.22
N ILE A 415 2.05 -0.29 12.47
CA ILE A 415 3.09 0.00 11.46
C ILE A 415 4.30 -0.90 11.66
N ASN A 416 4.71 -1.59 10.60
CA ASN A 416 6.00 -2.27 10.55
C ASN A 416 7.01 -1.31 9.89
N ASP A 417 7.73 -0.49 10.65
CA ASP A 417 8.63 0.55 10.13
C ASP A 417 10.08 0.05 10.04
N ASP A 418 10.43 -0.44 8.85
CA ASP A 418 11.77 -0.90 8.51
C ASP A 418 12.79 0.23 8.34
N GLY A 419 12.32 1.47 8.26
CA GLY A 419 13.06 2.68 7.99
C GLY A 419 13.52 3.43 9.20
N MET A 420 12.80 3.32 10.32
CA MET A 420 12.99 4.20 11.47
C MET A 420 14.44 4.23 11.99
N GLN A 421 15.08 3.07 12.11
CA GLN A 421 16.49 2.97 12.54
C GLN A 421 17.50 3.42 11.46
N LEU A 422 17.05 3.75 10.24
CA LEU A 422 17.90 4.27 9.15
C LEU A 422 17.84 5.79 9.02
N LEU A 423 16.89 6.43 9.69
CA LEU A 423 16.70 7.87 9.69
C LEU A 423 17.76 8.57 10.56
N SER A 424 17.89 9.88 10.38
CA SER A 424 18.61 10.70 11.36
C SER A 424 17.90 10.65 12.71
N ALA A 425 18.61 10.94 13.80
CA ALA A 425 17.99 10.94 15.14
C ALA A 425 16.80 11.91 15.23
N GLU A 426 16.91 13.06 14.57
CA GLU A 426 15.84 14.08 14.48
C GLU A 426 14.63 13.54 13.70
N ASP A 427 14.84 13.01 12.49
CA ASP A 427 13.75 12.46 11.66
C ASP A 427 13.09 11.22 12.31
N ALA A 428 13.87 10.40 13.02
CA ALA A 428 13.35 9.26 13.76
C ALA A 428 12.49 9.70 14.94
N GLN A 429 12.93 10.72 15.69
CA GLN A 429 12.17 11.31 16.79
C GLN A 429 10.87 11.95 16.29
N ASP A 430 10.92 12.74 15.21
CA ASP A 430 9.74 13.33 14.58
C ASP A 430 8.71 12.27 14.16
N ARG A 431 9.20 11.13 13.65
CA ARG A 431 8.35 10.01 13.25
C ARG A 431 7.75 9.27 14.45
N GLN A 432 8.52 9.07 15.51
CA GLN A 432 8.02 8.46 16.76
C GLN A 432 6.98 9.36 17.44
N GLU A 433 7.23 10.67 17.51
CA GLU A 433 6.27 11.63 18.06
C GLU A 433 4.97 11.63 17.26
N PHE A 434 5.07 11.54 15.92
CA PHE A 434 3.89 11.40 15.07
C PHE A 434 3.12 10.11 15.34
N TYR A 435 3.79 8.96 15.48
CA TYR A 435 3.13 7.69 15.80
C TYR A 435 2.45 7.69 17.16
N ASP A 436 3.12 8.22 18.18
CA ASP A 436 2.61 8.38 19.54
C ASP A 436 1.37 9.31 19.58
N GLU A 437 1.43 10.45 18.89
CA GLU A 437 0.32 11.41 18.80
C GLU A 437 -0.93 10.80 18.13
N HIS A 438 -0.74 9.86 17.21
CA HIS A 438 -1.83 9.23 16.47
C HIS A 438 -2.26 7.88 17.06
N GLY A 439 -1.70 7.48 18.21
CA GLY A 439 -2.02 6.21 18.87
C GLY A 439 -1.65 4.98 18.05
N ILE A 440 -0.57 5.07 17.28
CA ILE A 440 -0.12 4.03 16.36
C ILE A 440 0.85 3.08 17.08
N GLY A 441 0.55 1.78 17.06
CA GLY A 441 1.52 0.77 17.44
C GLY A 441 2.55 0.58 16.34
N TRP A 442 3.82 0.45 16.67
CA TRP A 442 4.86 0.26 15.68
C TRP A 442 5.99 -0.65 16.15
N VAL A 443 6.63 -1.31 15.19
CA VAL A 443 7.85 -2.09 15.39
C VAL A 443 8.87 -1.68 14.32
N ALA A 444 10.10 -1.38 14.75
CA ALA A 444 11.24 -1.12 13.89
C ALA A 444 12.37 -2.11 14.18
N ARG A 445 12.74 -2.88 13.16
CA ARG A 445 13.80 -3.89 13.23
C ARG A 445 15.18 -3.32 12.84
N PRO A 446 16.29 -3.99 13.20
CA PRO A 446 17.64 -3.51 12.92
C PRO A 446 17.93 -3.23 11.45
N ARG A 447 18.91 -2.36 11.21
CA ARG A 447 19.50 -2.17 9.88
C ARG A 447 19.99 -3.48 9.29
N HIS A 448 19.85 -3.63 7.97
CA HIS A 448 20.51 -4.70 7.24
C HIS A 448 22.03 -4.47 7.25
N ASP A 449 22.72 -5.18 8.12
CA ASP A 449 24.15 -5.10 8.36
C ASP A 449 24.75 -6.51 8.55
N PRO A 450 24.93 -7.28 7.46
CA PRO A 450 25.42 -8.66 7.55
C PRO A 450 26.84 -8.78 8.11
N LYS A 451 27.60 -7.68 8.11
CA LYS A 451 28.99 -7.63 8.60
C LYS A 451 29.11 -7.11 10.03
N GLY A 452 28.04 -6.56 10.60
CA GLY A 452 28.05 -5.97 11.95
C GLY A 452 28.94 -4.73 12.06
N GLU A 453 29.04 -3.93 10.99
CA GLU A 453 29.85 -2.71 10.98
C GLU A 453 29.18 -1.53 11.71
N HIS A 454 27.85 -1.56 11.86
CA HIS A 454 27.01 -0.45 12.34
C HIS A 454 26.07 -0.85 13.50
N GLY A 455 25.86 -2.14 13.74
CA GLY A 455 24.99 -2.66 14.80
C GLY A 455 25.75 -3.39 15.92
N ILE A 456 25.07 -3.64 17.05
CA ILE A 456 25.60 -4.42 18.19
C ILE A 456 25.94 -5.85 17.76
N LYS A 457 25.16 -6.39 16.81
CA LYS A 457 25.33 -7.72 16.21
C LYS A 457 25.12 -7.63 14.71
N PRO A 458 25.80 -8.49 13.91
CA PRO A 458 25.46 -8.65 12.50
C PRO A 458 23.99 -9.05 12.34
N PHE A 459 23.26 -8.31 11.51
CA PHE A 459 21.84 -8.58 11.26
C PHE A 459 21.53 -8.62 9.77
N THR A 460 21.00 -9.75 9.31
CA THR A 460 20.63 -9.93 7.91
C THR A 460 19.12 -9.92 7.78
N ARG A 461 18.54 -8.81 7.31
CA ARG A 461 17.13 -8.78 6.88
C ARG A 461 16.90 -9.83 5.78
N PRO A 462 16.07 -10.87 6.03
CA PRO A 462 15.87 -11.95 5.07
C PRO A 462 14.92 -11.51 3.93
N GLY A 463 15.00 -12.23 2.82
CA GLY A 463 14.22 -11.96 1.61
C GLY A 463 14.74 -10.84 0.74
N LYS A 464 14.44 -10.92 -0.57
CA LYS A 464 14.97 -9.97 -1.57
C LYS A 464 14.31 -8.59 -1.46
N PHE A 465 12.99 -8.56 -1.21
CA PHE A 465 12.21 -7.33 -1.13
C PHE A 465 12.00 -6.83 0.32
N LYS A 466 12.32 -7.67 1.31
CA LYS A 466 12.30 -7.34 2.74
C LYS A 466 10.93 -6.93 3.33
N LYS A 467 9.89 -6.65 2.53
CA LYS A 467 8.50 -6.37 2.99
C LYS A 467 7.91 -7.54 3.78
N ALA A 468 7.91 -8.75 3.20
CA ALA A 468 7.45 -9.97 3.85
C ALA A 468 8.12 -10.21 5.21
N SER A 469 9.46 -10.09 5.24
CA SER A 469 10.21 -10.31 6.47
C SER A 469 10.05 -9.18 7.49
N ASN A 470 9.73 -7.96 7.05
CA ASN A 470 9.40 -6.84 7.94
C ASN A 470 8.09 -7.15 8.68
N MET A 471 7.05 -7.52 7.92
CA MET A 471 5.76 -7.92 8.50
C MET A 471 5.90 -9.13 9.43
N ASN A 472 6.66 -10.18 9.04
CA ASN A 472 6.92 -11.31 9.93
C ASN A 472 7.64 -10.90 11.21
N TYR A 473 8.60 -9.97 11.15
CA TYR A 473 9.32 -9.51 12.34
C TYR A 473 8.39 -8.78 13.30
N GLY A 474 7.55 -7.87 12.79
CA GLY A 474 6.54 -7.19 13.59
C GLY A 474 5.51 -8.15 14.19
N LEU A 475 5.00 -9.09 13.39
CA LEU A 475 4.04 -10.10 13.84
C LEU A 475 4.65 -11.07 14.86
N ARG A 476 5.95 -11.37 14.77
CA ARG A 476 6.67 -12.19 15.77
C ARG A 476 6.65 -11.50 17.13
N ILE A 477 7.01 -10.21 17.19
CA ILE A 477 6.99 -9.45 18.45
C ILE A 477 5.57 -9.35 19.00
N SER A 478 4.58 -9.09 18.12
CA SER A 478 3.17 -9.08 18.51
C SER A 478 2.71 -10.42 19.11
N CYS A 479 3.03 -11.54 18.47
CA CYS A 479 2.71 -12.88 18.99
C CYS A 479 3.41 -13.14 20.33
N ARG A 480 4.67 -12.70 20.49
CA ARG A 480 5.41 -12.84 21.75
C ARG A 480 4.76 -12.07 22.89
N VAL A 481 4.26 -10.86 22.62
CA VAL A 481 3.51 -10.07 23.59
C VAL A 481 2.22 -10.79 24.00
N GLU A 482 1.47 -11.37 23.04
CA GLU A 482 0.27 -12.17 23.35
C GLU A 482 0.58 -13.43 24.17
N GLU A 483 1.70 -14.11 23.90
CA GLU A 483 2.15 -15.26 24.70
C GLU A 483 2.41 -14.90 26.16
N ILE A 484 2.97 -13.72 26.42
CA ILE A 484 3.23 -13.23 27.78
C ILE A 484 1.90 -12.80 28.43
N LEU A 485 1.06 -12.06 27.71
CA LEU A 485 -0.27 -11.64 28.18
C LEU A 485 -1.19 -12.81 28.55
N ASN A 486 -1.10 -13.92 27.82
CA ASN A 486 -1.89 -15.12 28.11
C ASN A 486 -1.48 -15.83 29.41
N GLN A 487 -0.33 -15.47 30.00
CA GLN A 487 0.11 -15.98 31.30
C GLN A 487 -0.49 -15.18 32.47
N THR A 488 -1.01 -13.97 32.21
CA THR A 488 -1.61 -13.12 33.25
C THR A 488 -3.04 -13.58 33.58
N PRO A 489 -3.33 -13.99 34.83
CA PRO A 489 -4.66 -14.45 35.21
C PRO A 489 -5.65 -13.29 35.28
N ARG A 490 -6.76 -13.40 34.53
CA ARG A 490 -7.85 -12.40 34.52
C ARG A 490 -8.97 -12.85 35.47
N GLY A 491 -9.23 -12.07 36.53
CA GLY A 491 -10.28 -12.36 37.53
C GLY A 491 -11.63 -11.70 37.23
N GLU A 492 -12.66 -11.99 38.04
CA GLU A 492 -14.04 -11.47 37.86
C GLU A 492 -14.20 -9.94 37.99
N GLY A 493 -13.16 -9.21 38.40
CA GLY A 493 -13.13 -7.75 38.50
C GLY A 493 -12.12 -7.08 37.57
N TRP A 494 -11.59 -7.79 36.58
CA TRP A 494 -10.55 -7.28 35.67
C TRP A 494 -11.06 -6.09 34.87
N THR A 495 -10.42 -4.94 35.06
CA THR A 495 -10.78 -3.70 34.37
C THR A 495 -9.93 -3.49 33.12
N GLN A 496 -10.35 -2.55 32.26
CA GLN A 496 -9.54 -2.15 31.12
C GLN A 496 -8.19 -1.52 31.57
N LEU A 497 -8.15 -0.88 32.75
CA LEU A 497 -6.92 -0.35 33.32
C LEU A 497 -5.93 -1.48 33.63
N ASP A 498 -6.40 -2.57 34.23
CA ASP A 498 -5.59 -3.75 34.53
C ASP A 498 -5.04 -4.39 33.24
N GLU A 499 -5.87 -4.49 32.19
CA GLU A 499 -5.43 -5.00 30.88
C GLU A 499 -4.33 -4.12 30.27
N ASN A 500 -4.41 -2.80 30.41
CA ASN A 500 -3.40 -1.88 29.88
C ASN A 500 -2.08 -1.95 30.65
N ILE A 501 -2.15 -2.13 31.98
CA ILE A 501 -0.95 -2.35 32.81
C ILE A 501 -0.29 -3.67 32.41
N ALA A 502 -1.07 -4.75 32.32
CA ALA A 502 -0.57 -6.05 31.89
C ALA A 502 0.05 -5.99 30.48
N TYR A 503 -0.56 -5.23 29.56
CA TYR A 503 -0.02 -4.99 28.23
C TYR A 503 1.33 -4.27 28.28
N LYS A 504 1.44 -3.21 29.09
CA LYS A 504 2.68 -2.45 29.25
C LYS A 504 3.80 -3.33 29.82
N GLU A 505 3.51 -4.14 30.83
CA GLU A 505 4.46 -5.10 31.38
C GLU A 505 4.87 -6.16 30.34
N ALA A 506 3.92 -6.65 29.54
CA ALA A 506 4.19 -7.66 28.52
C ALA A 506 5.03 -7.13 27.36
N ILE A 507 4.78 -5.90 26.87
CA ILE A 507 5.62 -5.30 25.83
C ILE A 507 7.02 -4.98 26.37
N GLU A 508 7.15 -4.48 27.60
CA GLU A 508 8.46 -4.24 28.22
C GLU A 508 9.24 -5.55 28.38
N ALA A 509 8.58 -6.64 28.81
CA ALA A 509 9.18 -7.97 28.92
C ALA A 509 9.61 -8.53 27.55
N ALA A 510 8.75 -8.43 26.52
CA ALA A 510 9.10 -8.87 25.16
C ALA A 510 10.26 -8.06 24.57
N MET A 511 10.31 -6.75 24.84
CA MET A 511 11.39 -5.88 24.38
C MET A 511 12.69 -6.09 25.16
N ALA A 512 12.62 -6.55 26.41
CA ALA A 512 13.79 -6.94 27.19
C ALA A 512 14.56 -8.12 26.55
N GLU A 513 13.88 -8.99 25.80
CA GLU A 513 14.49 -10.08 25.02
C GLU A 513 15.26 -9.55 23.78
N HIS A 514 14.93 -8.34 23.31
CA HIS A 514 15.44 -7.75 22.07
C HIS A 514 16.19 -6.41 22.29
N VAL A 515 16.74 -6.20 23.50
CA VAL A 515 17.42 -4.95 23.88
C VAL A 515 18.57 -4.63 22.91
N GLY A 516 18.53 -3.41 22.36
CA GLY A 516 19.53 -2.91 21.41
C GLY A 516 19.39 -3.47 19.98
N GLU A 517 18.33 -4.25 19.71
CA GLU A 517 18.02 -4.79 18.39
C GLU A 517 16.73 -4.16 17.83
N ALA A 518 15.59 -4.45 18.46
CA ALA A 518 14.29 -3.97 18.02
C ALA A 518 13.88 -2.71 18.80
N TRP A 519 13.14 -1.83 18.14
CA TRP A 519 12.38 -0.76 18.79
C TRP A 519 10.90 -1.03 18.58
N ALA A 520 10.08 -0.87 19.61
CA ALA A 520 8.63 -1.00 19.49
C ALA A 520 7.95 -0.13 20.55
N ASP A 521 6.77 0.40 20.21
CA ASP A 521 5.93 1.14 21.15
C ASP A 521 4.47 1.11 20.68
N GLY A 522 3.54 1.53 21.54
CA GLY A 522 2.11 1.58 21.27
C GLY A 522 1.43 0.20 21.25
N ASN A 523 0.20 0.14 20.71
CA ASN A 523 -0.60 -1.10 20.65
C ASN A 523 -0.29 -1.92 19.38
N ILE A 524 0.53 -2.96 19.51
CA ILE A 524 0.93 -3.86 18.43
C ILE A 524 0.11 -5.15 18.38
N ARG A 525 -0.98 -5.26 19.15
CA ARG A 525 -1.87 -6.44 19.14
C ARG A 525 -2.60 -6.53 17.80
N ILE A 526 -2.92 -7.76 17.40
CA ILE A 526 -3.68 -8.06 16.18
C ILE A 526 -5.10 -8.49 16.55
N GLY A 527 -6.11 -7.87 15.95
CA GLY A 527 -7.51 -8.23 16.09
C GLY A 527 -7.93 -9.46 15.29
N ASP A 528 -9.25 -9.62 15.13
CA ASP A 528 -9.85 -10.72 14.36
C ASP A 528 -9.52 -10.62 12.87
N TYR A 529 -9.44 -9.39 12.37
CA TYR A 529 -9.17 -9.08 10.97
C TYR A 529 -8.03 -8.09 10.81
N ILE A 530 -7.26 -8.25 9.73
CA ILE A 530 -6.20 -7.31 9.32
C ILE A 530 -6.63 -6.59 8.05
N LEU A 531 -6.73 -5.27 8.07
CA LEU A 531 -6.73 -4.45 6.87
C LEU A 531 -5.28 -4.19 6.46
N LEU A 532 -4.81 -4.87 5.42
CA LEU A 532 -3.46 -4.69 4.88
C LEU A 532 -3.45 -3.55 3.86
N VAL A 533 -2.65 -2.52 4.12
CA VAL A 533 -2.51 -1.33 3.25
C VAL A 533 -1.05 -1.03 2.98
N ASP A 534 -0.76 -0.47 1.81
CA ASP A 534 0.55 0.11 1.51
C ASP A 534 0.63 1.54 2.05
N SER A 535 1.85 2.01 2.27
CA SER A 535 2.16 3.35 2.82
C SER A 535 1.58 4.52 2.00
N ASP A 536 1.26 4.33 0.72
CA ASP A 536 0.67 5.31 -0.20
C ASP A 536 -0.81 5.05 -0.54
N THR A 537 -1.51 4.28 0.29
CA THR A 537 -2.93 3.92 0.08
C THR A 537 -3.89 5.02 0.53
N ARG A 538 -5.07 5.10 -0.10
CA ARG A 538 -6.26 5.74 0.49
C ARG A 538 -7.38 4.73 0.60
N VAL A 539 -8.12 4.81 1.70
CA VAL A 539 -9.25 3.92 1.99
C VAL A 539 -10.56 4.71 2.05
N PRO A 540 -11.70 4.13 1.65
CA PRO A 540 -13.00 4.75 1.84
C PRO A 540 -13.29 4.98 3.34
N LYS A 541 -14.05 6.03 3.67
CA LYS A 541 -14.42 6.35 5.07
C LYS A 541 -15.28 5.25 5.69
N ASP A 542 -16.28 4.73 4.98
CA ASP A 542 -17.19 3.72 5.51
C ASP A 542 -16.94 2.37 4.84
N CYS A 543 -15.81 1.72 5.17
CA CYS A 543 -15.43 0.43 4.57
C CYS A 543 -15.32 -0.73 5.56
N LEU A 544 -14.97 -0.46 6.83
CA LEU A 544 -14.65 -1.51 7.79
C LEU A 544 -15.88 -2.32 8.19
N LEU A 545 -17.04 -1.68 8.41
CA LEU A 545 -18.26 -2.40 8.79
C LEU A 545 -18.73 -3.35 7.70
N GLU A 546 -18.71 -2.92 6.43
CA GLU A 546 -19.03 -3.80 5.30
C GLU A 546 -18.03 -4.94 5.18
N ALA A 547 -16.73 -4.65 5.31
CA ALA A 547 -15.69 -5.67 5.29
C ALA A 547 -15.93 -6.76 6.33
N VAL A 548 -16.11 -6.39 7.61
CA VAL A 548 -16.34 -7.37 8.68
C VAL A 548 -17.68 -8.08 8.51
N SER A 549 -18.71 -7.39 8.01
CA SER A 549 -20.01 -8.01 7.74
C SER A 549 -19.90 -9.12 6.72
N GLU A 550 -19.18 -8.88 5.62
CA GLU A 550 -18.92 -9.90 4.61
C GLU A 550 -18.08 -11.07 5.14
N MET A 551 -17.07 -10.78 5.96
CA MET A 551 -16.23 -11.82 6.54
C MET A 551 -16.98 -12.69 7.54
N GLU A 552 -17.83 -12.11 8.40
CA GLU A 552 -18.64 -12.87 9.36
C GLU A 552 -19.74 -13.68 8.67
N GLN A 553 -20.37 -13.14 7.63
CA GLN A 553 -21.40 -13.84 6.86
C GLN A 553 -20.84 -14.93 5.95
N SER A 554 -19.54 -14.87 5.61
CA SER A 554 -18.86 -15.87 4.78
C SER A 554 -17.58 -16.40 5.46
N PRO A 555 -17.71 -17.33 6.44
CA PRO A 555 -16.58 -17.88 7.18
C PRO A 555 -15.51 -18.55 6.30
N GLU A 556 -15.87 -19.03 5.12
CA GLU A 556 -14.96 -19.64 4.16
C GLU A 556 -14.01 -18.63 3.48
N VAL A 557 -14.30 -17.33 3.56
CA VAL A 557 -13.45 -16.27 3.02
C VAL A 557 -12.30 -15.99 3.99
N ALA A 558 -11.08 -16.18 3.50
CA ALA A 558 -9.86 -15.82 4.23
C ALA A 558 -9.32 -14.44 3.84
N ILE A 559 -9.51 -14.03 2.57
CA ILE A 559 -9.09 -12.73 2.07
C ILE A 559 -10.22 -12.11 1.27
N LEU A 560 -10.60 -10.89 1.64
CA LEU A 560 -11.45 -9.99 0.86
C LEU A 560 -10.56 -8.93 0.20
N GLN A 561 -10.29 -9.10 -1.09
CA GLN A 561 -9.49 -8.17 -1.90
C GLN A 561 -10.40 -7.10 -2.48
N TYR A 562 -10.10 -5.81 -2.28
CA TYR A 562 -10.82 -4.74 -2.95
C TYR A 562 -10.23 -4.43 -4.32
N SER A 563 -11.10 -4.08 -5.26
CA SER A 563 -10.69 -3.39 -6.49
C SER A 563 -10.14 -2.01 -6.13
N SER A 564 -8.94 -1.69 -6.59
CA SER A 564 -8.30 -0.40 -6.31
C SER A 564 -8.43 0.53 -7.51
N GLY A 565 -8.84 1.77 -7.26
CA GLY A 565 -8.64 2.90 -8.16
C GLY A 565 -7.21 3.42 -8.08
N VAL A 566 -6.86 4.36 -8.96
CA VAL A 566 -5.53 4.95 -9.02
C VAL A 566 -5.51 6.36 -8.42
N MET A 567 -4.49 6.64 -7.61
CA MET A 567 -4.16 7.98 -7.13
C MET A 567 -2.95 8.51 -7.90
N ASN A 568 -3.14 9.62 -8.62
CA ASN A 568 -2.04 10.28 -9.31
C ASN A 568 -1.31 11.29 -8.42
N VAL A 569 0.02 11.21 -8.39
CA VAL A 569 0.91 12.09 -7.61
C VAL A 569 1.46 13.22 -8.47
N THR A 570 2.07 12.92 -9.63
CA THR A 570 2.74 13.95 -10.46
C THR A 570 1.90 14.41 -11.65
N ASN A 571 0.90 13.62 -12.04
CA ASN A 571 0.03 13.88 -13.19
C ASN A 571 0.75 13.99 -14.54
N ASN A 572 1.93 13.38 -14.68
CA ASN A 572 2.69 13.34 -15.93
C ASN A 572 2.07 12.38 -16.96
N PHE A 573 2.49 12.44 -18.24
CA PHE A 573 1.88 11.62 -19.30
C PHE A 573 2.11 10.11 -19.10
N PHE A 574 3.28 9.73 -18.57
CA PHE A 574 3.63 8.33 -18.34
C PHE A 574 2.76 7.76 -17.22
N GLU A 575 2.65 8.49 -16.11
CA GLU A 575 1.81 8.14 -14.97
C GLU A 575 0.33 7.99 -15.35
N LYS A 576 -0.19 8.90 -16.18
CA LYS A 576 -1.55 8.80 -16.75
C LYS A 576 -1.72 7.59 -17.68
N GLY A 577 -0.67 7.22 -18.41
CA GLY A 577 -0.66 6.02 -19.24
C GLY A 577 -0.70 4.74 -18.42
N ILE A 578 0.08 4.68 -17.34
CA ILE A 578 0.04 3.56 -16.39
C ILE A 578 -1.31 3.54 -15.66
N THR A 579 -1.89 4.70 -15.34
CA THR A 579 -3.24 4.78 -14.76
C THR A 579 -4.28 4.11 -15.67
N PHE A 580 -4.26 4.43 -16.98
CA PHE A 580 -5.12 3.75 -17.95
C PHE A 580 -4.89 2.24 -17.98
N PHE A 581 -3.62 1.82 -17.98
CA PHE A 581 -3.24 0.41 -17.99
C PHE A 581 -3.73 -0.32 -16.74
N THR A 582 -3.53 0.23 -15.55
CA THR A 582 -4.00 -0.33 -14.27
C THR A 582 -5.53 -0.46 -14.26
N ASN A 583 -6.26 0.58 -14.66
CA ASN A 583 -7.73 0.53 -14.73
C ASN A 583 -8.23 -0.51 -15.74
N MET A 584 -7.51 -0.70 -16.86
CA MET A 584 -7.81 -1.78 -17.80
C MET A 584 -7.62 -3.15 -17.15
N ILE A 585 -6.52 -3.37 -16.44
CA ILE A 585 -6.24 -4.64 -15.75
C ILE A 585 -7.30 -4.95 -14.68
N TYR A 586 -7.65 -4.00 -13.80
CA TYR A 586 -8.71 -4.21 -12.81
C TYR A 586 -10.08 -4.47 -13.47
N THR A 587 -10.38 -3.86 -14.62
CA THR A 587 -11.59 -4.19 -15.39
C THR A 587 -11.59 -5.64 -15.86
N MET A 588 -10.45 -6.14 -16.38
CA MET A 588 -10.32 -7.54 -16.80
C MET A 588 -10.41 -8.51 -15.62
N ILE A 589 -9.80 -8.17 -14.48
CA ILE A 589 -9.88 -8.98 -13.25
C ILE A 589 -11.32 -9.06 -12.77
N ARG A 590 -12.04 -7.93 -12.67
CA ARG A 590 -13.46 -7.90 -12.28
C ARG A 590 -14.30 -8.78 -13.21
N PHE A 591 -14.13 -8.66 -14.53
CA PHE A 591 -14.86 -9.47 -15.51
C PHE A 591 -14.59 -10.98 -15.33
N ALA A 592 -13.33 -11.38 -15.17
CA ALA A 592 -12.96 -12.78 -15.00
C ALA A 592 -13.48 -13.39 -13.69
N VAL A 593 -13.28 -12.69 -12.57
CA VAL A 593 -13.66 -13.16 -11.23
C VAL A 593 -15.19 -13.17 -11.07
N ALA A 594 -15.89 -12.16 -11.59
CA ALA A 594 -17.35 -12.18 -11.68
C ALA A 594 -17.88 -13.34 -12.54
N GLY A 595 -17.10 -13.75 -13.55
CA GLY A 595 -17.36 -14.95 -14.37
C GLY A 595 -17.12 -16.28 -13.65
N GLY A 596 -16.62 -16.26 -12.41
CA GLY A 596 -16.34 -17.43 -11.58
C GLY A 596 -14.87 -17.87 -11.54
N ASP A 597 -13.94 -17.03 -12.00
CA ASP A 597 -12.52 -17.26 -11.71
C ASP A 597 -12.20 -17.00 -10.23
N VAL A 598 -11.07 -17.53 -9.76
CA VAL A 598 -10.61 -17.25 -8.40
C VAL A 598 -9.95 -15.87 -8.34
N ALA A 599 -10.25 -15.12 -7.29
CA ALA A 599 -9.73 -13.77 -7.10
C ALA A 599 -8.20 -13.79 -6.82
N PRO A 600 -7.43 -12.88 -7.46
CA PRO A 600 -6.03 -12.67 -7.09
C PRO A 600 -5.94 -11.91 -5.76
N PHE A 601 -4.83 -12.12 -5.05
CA PHE A 601 -4.43 -11.28 -3.93
C PHE A 601 -3.19 -10.48 -4.34
N VAL A 602 -3.27 -9.15 -4.25
CA VAL A 602 -2.22 -8.24 -4.75
C VAL A 602 -1.37 -7.61 -3.64
N GLY A 603 -1.53 -8.06 -2.39
CA GLY A 603 -0.66 -7.69 -1.27
C GLY A 603 -1.01 -6.39 -0.53
N HIS A 604 -2.15 -5.75 -0.85
CA HIS A 604 -2.68 -4.56 -0.18
C HIS A 604 -4.16 -4.32 -0.57
N ASN A 605 -4.81 -3.35 0.08
CA ASN A 605 -6.25 -3.06 -0.09
C ASN A 605 -7.11 -4.30 0.13
N ALA A 606 -6.77 -5.07 1.16
CA ALA A 606 -7.40 -6.35 1.43
C ALA A 606 -7.62 -6.55 2.93
N ILE A 607 -8.70 -7.24 3.26
CA ILE A 607 -9.03 -7.67 4.62
C ILE A 607 -8.68 -9.14 4.74
N LEU A 608 -7.82 -9.48 5.70
CA LEU A 608 -7.36 -10.84 5.96
C LEU A 608 -7.97 -11.33 7.27
N ARG A 609 -8.49 -12.56 7.28
CA ARG A 609 -8.88 -13.26 8.50
C ARG A 609 -7.63 -13.74 9.24
N TRP A 610 -7.38 -13.20 10.42
CA TRP A 610 -6.14 -13.48 11.14
C TRP A 610 -5.99 -14.97 11.47
N GLU A 611 -7.07 -15.61 11.95
CA GLU A 611 -7.10 -17.05 12.23
C GLU A 611 -6.71 -17.92 11.01
N ALA A 612 -7.20 -17.55 9.81
CA ALA A 612 -6.89 -18.29 8.58
C ALA A 612 -5.41 -18.15 8.20
N VAL A 613 -4.83 -16.94 8.39
CA VAL A 613 -3.40 -16.68 8.17
C VAL A 613 -2.54 -17.48 9.16
N GLN A 614 -2.92 -17.50 10.43
CA GLN A 614 -2.22 -18.28 11.47
C GLN A 614 -2.22 -19.79 11.15
N LYS A 615 -3.36 -20.33 10.67
CA LYS A 615 -3.50 -21.76 10.36
C LYS A 615 -2.54 -22.27 9.27
N ILE A 616 -2.14 -21.41 8.34
CA ILE A 616 -1.22 -21.76 7.25
C ILE A 616 0.21 -21.27 7.46
N ALA A 617 0.54 -20.78 8.66
CA ALA A 617 1.85 -20.30 9.00
C ALA A 617 2.92 -21.41 8.91
N TYR A 618 4.14 -21.02 8.52
CA TYR A 618 5.29 -21.91 8.54
C TYR A 618 5.87 -21.97 9.95
N LYS A 619 6.03 -23.18 10.49
CA LYS A 619 6.81 -23.40 11.72
C LYS A 619 8.29 -23.32 11.37
N PHE A 620 8.95 -22.22 11.76
CA PHE A 620 10.39 -22.06 11.61
C PHE A 620 11.10 -22.47 12.89
N LYS A 621 12.24 -23.16 12.76
CA LYS A 621 13.14 -23.51 13.86
C LYS A 621 14.40 -22.68 13.75
N GLU A 622 14.69 -21.89 14.78
CA GLU A 622 15.99 -21.24 14.95
C GLU A 622 17.05 -22.24 15.44
N ASP A 623 18.32 -21.85 15.33
CA ASP A 623 19.47 -22.67 15.72
C ASP A 623 19.45 -23.01 17.23
N ASP A 624 18.86 -22.14 18.04
CA ASP A 624 18.66 -22.33 19.50
C ASP A 624 17.48 -23.24 19.85
N ASN A 625 16.93 -23.96 18.86
CA ASN A 625 15.78 -24.87 18.98
C ASN A 625 14.44 -24.17 19.32
N THR A 626 14.42 -22.84 19.33
CA THR A 626 13.22 -22.00 19.46
C THR A 626 12.39 -22.11 18.18
N THR A 627 11.10 -22.41 18.31
CA THR A 627 10.15 -22.44 17.19
C THR A 627 9.29 -21.20 17.19
N TYR A 628 9.17 -20.53 16.05
CA TYR A 628 8.19 -19.45 15.87
C TYR A 628 7.50 -19.55 14.51
N ASP A 629 6.37 -18.86 14.40
CA ASP A 629 5.54 -18.84 13.20
C ASP A 629 5.98 -17.74 12.22
N LYS A 630 6.13 -18.12 10.95
CA LYS A 630 6.27 -17.19 9.83
C LYS A 630 5.00 -17.21 9.00
N PHE A 631 4.37 -16.06 8.84
CA PHE A 631 3.09 -15.94 8.14
C PHE A 631 3.30 -15.71 6.64
N TRP A 632 4.26 -14.84 6.30
CA TRP A 632 4.64 -14.48 4.94
C TRP A 632 5.87 -15.27 4.48
N SER A 633 5.91 -15.63 3.19
CA SER A 633 7.10 -16.25 2.61
C SER A 633 8.21 -15.22 2.44
N GLU A 634 9.36 -15.47 3.07
CA GLU A 634 10.56 -14.62 2.96
C GLU A 634 11.49 -15.06 1.82
N GLU A 635 11.31 -16.29 1.32
CA GLU A 635 12.15 -16.87 0.27
C GLU A 635 11.75 -16.40 -1.13
N THR A 636 10.49 -16.01 -1.30
CA THR A 636 9.88 -15.57 -2.56
C THR A 636 9.73 -14.05 -2.63
N VAL A 637 9.93 -13.48 -3.81
CA VAL A 637 9.60 -12.12 -4.24
C VAL A 637 8.09 -11.89 -4.34
N SER A 638 7.30 -12.92 -4.63
CA SER A 638 5.83 -12.84 -4.71
C SER A 638 5.16 -13.42 -3.45
N GLU A 639 5.35 -12.77 -2.30
CA GLU A 639 4.83 -13.24 -1.00
C GLU A 639 3.30 -13.26 -0.93
N ASP A 640 2.66 -12.32 -1.62
CA ASP A 640 1.21 -12.19 -1.75
C ASP A 640 0.64 -13.37 -2.53
N PHE A 641 1.26 -13.69 -3.67
CA PHE A 641 0.82 -14.79 -4.49
C PHE A 641 1.06 -16.14 -3.78
N ASP A 642 2.18 -16.32 -3.07
CA ASP A 642 2.40 -17.49 -2.20
C ASP A 642 1.32 -17.65 -1.13
N MET A 643 1.00 -16.58 -0.38
CA MET A 643 -0.06 -16.59 0.64
C MET A 643 -1.39 -17.04 0.03
N SER A 644 -1.74 -16.49 -1.12
CA SER A 644 -2.99 -16.80 -1.82
C SER A 644 -3.08 -18.28 -2.21
N LEU A 645 -1.99 -18.85 -2.74
CA LEU A 645 -1.93 -20.24 -3.17
C LEU A 645 -2.01 -21.18 -1.98
N ARG A 646 -1.41 -20.83 -0.84
CA ARG A 646 -1.49 -21.63 0.39
C ARG A 646 -2.89 -21.64 0.97
N LEU A 647 -3.54 -20.49 1.10
CA LEU A 647 -4.92 -20.39 1.61
C LEU A 647 -5.89 -21.18 0.72
N GLN A 648 -5.82 -20.98 -0.59
CA GLN A 648 -6.69 -21.69 -1.54
C GLN A 648 -6.40 -23.19 -1.57
N SER A 649 -5.13 -23.60 -1.41
CA SER A 649 -4.78 -25.02 -1.29
C SER A 649 -5.28 -25.65 0.00
N ALA A 650 -5.46 -24.86 1.07
CA ALA A 650 -6.05 -25.28 2.34
C ALA A 650 -7.59 -25.28 2.32
N GLY A 651 -8.22 -24.82 1.24
CA GLY A 651 -9.68 -24.82 1.05
C GLY A 651 -10.37 -23.49 1.33
N TYR A 652 -9.64 -22.44 1.71
CA TYR A 652 -10.19 -21.10 1.87
C TYR A 652 -10.45 -20.42 0.54
N ILE A 653 -11.30 -19.38 0.58
CA ILE A 653 -11.65 -18.56 -0.58
C ILE A 653 -10.99 -17.19 -0.46
N ILE A 654 -10.55 -16.68 -1.61
CA ILE A 654 -10.24 -15.27 -1.81
C ILE A 654 -11.39 -14.69 -2.64
N ARG A 655 -11.93 -13.57 -2.18
CA ARG A 655 -13.08 -12.91 -2.80
C ARG A 655 -12.70 -11.50 -3.22
N LEU A 656 -13.11 -11.12 -4.43
CA LEU A 656 -12.91 -9.77 -4.96
C LEU A 656 -14.15 -8.91 -4.68
N ALA A 657 -14.00 -7.84 -3.93
CA ALA A 657 -15.03 -6.84 -3.67
C ALA A 657 -14.87 -5.63 -4.61
N SER A 658 -15.93 -5.32 -5.37
CA SER A 658 -15.98 -4.16 -6.26
C SER A 658 -17.04 -3.13 -5.87
N TYR A 659 -17.86 -3.42 -4.85
CA TYR A 659 -18.95 -2.52 -4.42
C TYR A 659 -18.49 -1.16 -3.90
N LYS A 660 -17.20 -1.01 -3.56
CA LYS A 660 -16.60 0.29 -3.22
C LYS A 660 -16.06 1.08 -4.42
N GLY A 661 -16.23 0.58 -5.65
CA GLY A 661 -15.75 1.24 -6.87
C GLY A 661 -14.26 1.64 -6.76
N ASP A 662 -13.96 2.90 -7.06
CA ASP A 662 -12.62 3.51 -6.95
C ASP A 662 -12.32 4.09 -5.54
N GLY A 663 -13.04 3.64 -4.51
CA GLY A 663 -12.91 4.16 -3.15
C GLY A 663 -11.56 3.82 -2.51
N PHE A 664 -11.11 2.57 -2.65
CA PHE A 664 -9.72 2.20 -2.34
C PHE A 664 -8.82 2.72 -3.46
N LYS A 665 -7.71 3.38 -3.12
CA LYS A 665 -6.80 3.96 -4.12
C LYS A 665 -5.34 3.62 -3.85
N GLU A 666 -4.60 3.42 -4.94
CA GLU A 666 -3.17 3.10 -4.93
C GLU A 666 -2.33 4.05 -5.79
N GLY A 667 -1.07 4.24 -5.42
CA GLY A 667 -0.09 4.96 -6.25
C GLY A 667 0.44 4.08 -7.39
N VAL A 668 0.52 4.66 -8.60
CA VAL A 668 1.14 3.99 -9.76
C VAL A 668 2.58 4.42 -9.99
N SER A 669 3.30 3.68 -10.84
CA SER A 669 4.68 4.01 -11.20
C SER A 669 4.76 5.40 -11.86
N ILE A 670 5.62 6.25 -11.31
CA ILE A 670 5.81 7.62 -11.79
C ILE A 670 6.83 7.67 -12.94
N THR A 671 7.76 6.69 -12.98
CA THR A 671 8.83 6.60 -13.99
C THR A 671 8.83 5.26 -14.74
N VAL A 672 9.34 5.28 -15.98
CA VAL A 672 9.54 4.07 -16.79
C VAL A 672 10.46 3.04 -16.11
N TYR A 673 11.40 3.50 -15.29
CA TYR A 673 12.32 2.63 -14.59
C TYR A 673 11.66 1.85 -13.47
N ASP A 674 10.76 2.50 -12.73
CA ASP A 674 10.01 1.87 -11.67
C ASP A 674 9.05 0.81 -12.23
N GLU A 675 8.40 1.13 -13.35
CA GLU A 675 7.52 0.20 -14.02
C GLU A 675 8.30 -1.00 -14.61
N LEU A 676 9.44 -0.77 -15.26
CA LEU A 676 10.30 -1.88 -15.71
C LEU A 676 10.75 -2.79 -14.55
N ALA A 677 11.19 -2.20 -13.44
CA ALA A 677 11.59 -2.97 -12.27
C ALA A 677 10.43 -3.79 -11.70
N ARG A 678 9.19 -3.27 -11.77
CA ARG A 678 7.97 -3.98 -11.39
C ARG A 678 7.72 -5.21 -12.29
N TRP A 679 7.85 -5.07 -13.60
CA TRP A 679 7.72 -6.20 -14.54
C TRP A 679 8.82 -7.25 -14.39
N GLU A 680 10.07 -6.83 -14.16
CA GLU A 680 11.18 -7.74 -13.84
C GLU A 680 10.91 -8.53 -12.55
N LYS A 681 10.38 -7.87 -11.51
CA LYS A 681 9.96 -8.52 -10.26
C LYS A 681 8.87 -9.55 -10.50
N TYR A 682 7.82 -9.20 -11.26
CA TYR A 682 6.72 -10.13 -11.54
C TYR A 682 7.19 -11.35 -12.33
N ALA A 683 8.03 -11.15 -13.36
CA ALA A 683 8.59 -12.25 -14.13
C ALA A 683 9.48 -13.16 -13.28
N TYR A 684 10.33 -12.57 -12.44
CA TYR A 684 11.16 -13.32 -11.50
C TYR A 684 10.30 -14.13 -10.52
N GLY A 685 9.33 -13.47 -9.88
CA GLY A 685 8.40 -14.04 -8.90
C GLY A 685 7.59 -15.21 -9.47
N CYS A 686 7.01 -15.05 -10.66
CA CYS A 686 6.28 -16.13 -11.31
C CYS A 686 7.18 -17.33 -11.64
N ASN A 687 8.44 -17.09 -12.03
CA ASN A 687 9.39 -18.16 -12.34
C ASN A 687 9.83 -18.94 -11.09
N GLU A 688 10.12 -18.26 -9.98
CA GLU A 688 10.51 -18.91 -8.71
C GLU A 688 9.35 -19.69 -8.07
N LEU A 689 8.10 -19.30 -8.32
CA LEU A 689 6.94 -20.05 -7.84
C LEU A 689 6.82 -21.40 -8.54
N ILE A 690 7.12 -21.47 -9.84
CA ILE A 690 7.03 -22.72 -10.63
C ILE A 690 8.30 -23.56 -10.49
N PHE A 691 9.46 -22.96 -10.76
CA PHE A 691 10.71 -23.67 -10.95
C PHE A 691 11.70 -23.47 -9.80
N ASN A 692 12.45 -24.52 -9.49
CA ASN A 692 13.71 -24.35 -8.76
C ASN A 692 14.79 -23.82 -9.73
N PRO A 693 15.85 -23.14 -9.24
CA PRO A 693 17.03 -22.85 -10.04
C PRO A 693 17.70 -24.12 -10.58
N PHE A 694 18.39 -24.04 -11.73
CA PHE A 694 18.96 -25.21 -12.41
C PHE A 694 19.90 -26.03 -11.51
N ILE A 695 20.70 -25.37 -10.67
CA ILE A 695 21.61 -26.04 -9.73
C ILE A 695 20.87 -26.94 -8.72
N LYS A 696 19.60 -26.62 -8.40
CA LYS A 696 18.77 -27.41 -7.48
C LYS A 696 17.98 -28.51 -8.19
N TRP A 697 18.01 -28.62 -9.52
CA TRP A 697 17.23 -29.61 -10.25
C TRP A 697 17.66 -31.04 -9.94
N PHE A 698 18.96 -31.28 -9.76
CA PHE A 698 19.50 -32.60 -9.45
C PHE A 698 19.12 -33.11 -8.04
N THR A 699 18.82 -32.21 -7.11
CA THR A 699 18.51 -32.56 -5.70
C THR A 699 17.04 -32.43 -5.36
N LYS A 700 16.36 -31.37 -5.85
CA LYS A 700 14.96 -31.06 -5.53
C LYS A 700 14.01 -31.29 -6.71
N GLY A 701 14.52 -31.54 -7.92
CA GLY A 701 13.75 -31.57 -9.16
C GLY A 701 13.45 -30.17 -9.73
N PRO A 702 12.88 -30.08 -10.95
CA PRO A 702 12.68 -28.82 -11.64
C PRO A 702 11.58 -27.95 -11.02
N PHE A 703 10.54 -28.56 -10.44
CA PHE A 703 9.37 -27.84 -9.91
C PHE A 703 9.45 -27.62 -8.40
N THR A 704 8.97 -26.48 -7.91
CA THR A 704 8.91 -26.21 -6.46
C THR A 704 7.89 -27.09 -5.74
N LYS A 705 7.96 -27.15 -4.40
CA LYS A 705 6.95 -27.83 -3.57
C LYS A 705 5.59 -27.13 -3.70
N LEU A 706 5.57 -25.78 -3.65
CA LEU A 706 4.37 -24.98 -3.78
C LEU A 706 3.63 -25.26 -5.08
N PHE A 707 4.35 -25.28 -6.21
CA PHE A 707 3.75 -25.57 -7.52
C PHE A 707 3.13 -26.96 -7.59
N ARG A 708 3.79 -27.97 -7.05
CA ARG A 708 3.24 -29.34 -6.99
C ARG A 708 1.99 -29.42 -6.12
N THR A 709 1.97 -28.70 -5.00
CA THR A 709 0.79 -28.60 -4.12
C THR A 709 -0.35 -27.90 -4.86
N PHE A 710 -0.08 -26.79 -5.54
CA PHE A 710 -1.06 -26.07 -6.36
C PHE A 710 -1.68 -26.97 -7.45
N LEU A 711 -0.87 -27.73 -8.19
CA LEU A 711 -1.39 -28.63 -9.21
C LEU A 711 -2.33 -29.71 -8.63
N ARG A 712 -2.04 -30.20 -7.42
CA ARG A 712 -2.81 -31.25 -6.73
C ARG A 712 -3.91 -30.72 -5.81
N SER A 713 -4.04 -29.41 -5.64
CA SER A 713 -5.04 -28.81 -4.74
C SER A 713 -6.46 -28.95 -5.28
N ASN A 714 -7.45 -28.65 -4.44
CA ASN A 714 -8.88 -28.63 -4.82
C ASN A 714 -9.30 -27.34 -5.55
N MET A 715 -8.36 -26.50 -5.95
CA MET A 715 -8.66 -25.30 -6.73
C MET A 715 -9.28 -25.65 -8.09
N PRO A 716 -10.28 -24.89 -8.59
CA PRO A 716 -10.93 -25.17 -9.88
C PRO A 716 -9.93 -25.31 -11.04
N LEU A 717 -10.14 -26.32 -11.89
CA LEU A 717 -9.24 -26.60 -13.01
C LEU A 717 -9.13 -25.41 -13.98
N ALA A 718 -10.26 -24.74 -14.28
CA ALA A 718 -10.26 -23.56 -15.13
C ALA A 718 -9.33 -22.47 -14.57
N SER A 719 -9.41 -22.19 -13.27
CA SER A 719 -8.56 -21.21 -12.59
C SER A 719 -7.08 -21.60 -12.56
N LYS A 720 -6.77 -22.90 -12.44
CA LYS A 720 -5.38 -23.37 -12.59
C LYS A 720 -4.85 -23.07 -13.99
N ILE A 721 -5.67 -23.26 -15.02
CA ILE A 721 -5.30 -23.02 -16.42
C ILE A 721 -5.18 -21.51 -16.70
N THR A 722 -6.05 -20.65 -16.17
CA THR A 722 -5.94 -19.19 -16.31
C THR A 722 -4.69 -18.64 -15.61
N ILE A 723 -4.37 -19.13 -14.40
CA ILE A 723 -3.11 -18.81 -13.72
C ILE A 723 -1.89 -19.24 -14.55
N MET A 724 -1.90 -20.47 -15.08
CA MET A 724 -0.80 -20.94 -15.92
C MET A 724 -0.65 -20.11 -17.20
N ALA A 725 -1.76 -19.70 -17.81
CA ALA A 725 -1.74 -18.84 -18.98
C ALA A 725 -1.14 -17.46 -18.65
N TYR A 726 -1.56 -16.85 -17.54
CA TYR A 726 -0.99 -15.59 -17.05
C TYR A 726 0.51 -15.69 -16.84
N ILE A 727 1.01 -16.72 -16.15
CA ILE A 727 2.45 -16.89 -15.96
C ILE A 727 3.17 -17.11 -17.31
N GLY A 728 2.53 -17.83 -18.23
CA GLY A 728 3.04 -18.04 -19.60
C GLY A 728 3.30 -16.74 -20.37
N THR A 729 2.60 -15.64 -20.06
CA THR A 729 2.82 -14.34 -20.71
C THR A 729 4.21 -13.79 -20.48
N TYR A 730 4.78 -13.95 -19.28
CA TYR A 730 6.15 -13.50 -18.99
C TYR A 730 7.17 -14.28 -19.81
N TYR A 731 6.95 -15.58 -20.04
CA TYR A 731 7.82 -16.35 -20.93
C TYR A 731 7.65 -15.93 -22.39
N ALA A 732 6.41 -15.68 -22.84
CA ALA A 732 6.14 -15.22 -24.20
C ALA A 732 6.79 -13.86 -24.49
N LEU A 733 6.71 -12.93 -23.53
CA LEU A 733 7.39 -11.64 -23.61
C LEU A 733 8.91 -11.81 -23.57
N GLY A 734 9.43 -12.61 -22.63
CA GLY A 734 10.86 -12.82 -22.44
C GLY A 734 11.55 -13.48 -23.63
N CYS A 735 10.91 -14.44 -24.30
CA CYS A 735 11.48 -15.11 -25.47
C CYS A 735 11.19 -14.42 -26.81
N SER A 736 10.36 -13.36 -26.82
CA SER A 736 9.94 -12.71 -28.06
C SER A 736 11.11 -12.17 -28.89
N TRP A 737 12.12 -11.55 -28.28
CA TRP A 737 13.28 -11.01 -28.99
C TRP A 737 14.19 -12.09 -29.56
N THR A 738 14.44 -13.18 -28.82
CA THR A 738 15.27 -14.30 -29.30
C THR A 738 14.60 -15.05 -30.43
N LEU A 739 13.30 -15.35 -30.29
CA LEU A 739 12.52 -16.01 -31.35
C LEU A 739 12.40 -15.13 -32.59
N THR A 740 12.26 -13.81 -32.44
CA THR A 740 12.21 -12.87 -33.57
C THR A 740 13.57 -12.75 -34.26
N MET A 741 14.66 -12.70 -33.49
CA MET A 741 16.01 -12.72 -34.04
C MET A 741 16.30 -14.03 -34.79
N LEU A 742 15.89 -15.17 -34.24
CA LEU A 742 15.99 -16.46 -34.91
C LEU A 742 15.17 -16.47 -36.21
N ASN A 743 13.93 -15.96 -36.17
CA ASN A 743 13.08 -15.83 -37.36
C ASN A 743 13.71 -14.95 -38.44
N TYR A 744 14.39 -13.85 -38.07
CA TYR A 744 15.07 -12.97 -39.04
C TYR A 744 16.04 -13.77 -39.92
N PHE A 745 16.85 -14.65 -39.33
CA PHE A 745 17.80 -15.48 -40.08
C PHE A 745 17.13 -16.68 -40.76
N LEU A 746 16.20 -17.36 -40.07
CA LEU A 746 15.53 -18.54 -40.63
C LEU A 746 14.69 -18.19 -41.86
N ILE A 747 13.86 -17.15 -41.78
CA ILE A 747 13.09 -16.66 -42.93
C ILE A 747 13.99 -15.88 -43.89
N GLY A 748 15.06 -15.25 -43.41
CA GLY A 748 16.01 -14.57 -44.30
C GLY A 748 16.67 -15.52 -45.29
N PHE A 749 17.15 -16.68 -44.82
CA PHE A 749 17.95 -17.60 -45.63
C PHE A 749 17.18 -18.82 -46.16
N PHE A 750 16.14 -19.27 -45.45
CA PHE A 750 15.47 -20.54 -45.74
C PHE A 750 13.97 -20.37 -46.04
N ASN A 751 13.52 -19.18 -46.44
CA ASN A 751 12.11 -18.97 -46.77
C ASN A 751 11.65 -19.95 -47.86
N GLY A 752 10.55 -20.67 -47.60
CA GLY A 752 10.03 -21.70 -48.49
C GLY A 752 10.69 -23.08 -48.36
N PHE A 753 11.87 -23.17 -47.71
CA PHE A 753 12.53 -24.44 -47.37
C PHE A 753 12.22 -24.90 -45.94
N LEU A 754 11.73 -24.00 -45.08
CA LEU A 754 11.30 -24.36 -43.74
C LEU A 754 10.08 -25.28 -43.77
N ASP A 755 10.05 -26.20 -42.82
CA ASP A 755 8.93 -27.11 -42.62
C ASP A 755 7.62 -26.34 -42.37
N HIS A 756 6.47 -26.91 -42.78
CA HIS A 756 5.19 -26.22 -42.68
C HIS A 756 4.69 -26.08 -41.22
N TYR A 757 5.36 -26.75 -40.28
CA TYR A 757 5.23 -26.46 -38.86
C TYR A 757 5.58 -24.99 -38.52
N TYR A 758 6.55 -24.42 -39.24
CA TYR A 758 7.10 -23.10 -38.92
C TYR A 758 6.16 -21.99 -39.39
N ILE A 759 5.71 -21.16 -38.43
CA ILE A 759 4.94 -19.94 -38.71
C ILE A 759 5.89 -18.76 -38.59
N ASN A 760 6.00 -17.96 -39.65
CA ASN A 760 6.85 -16.76 -39.62
C ASN A 760 6.35 -15.71 -38.61
N SER A 761 7.28 -14.98 -38.00
CA SER A 761 6.98 -13.96 -36.99
C SER A 761 6.11 -12.82 -37.51
N PHE A 762 6.05 -12.56 -38.82
CA PHE A 762 5.16 -11.53 -39.37
C PHE A 762 3.67 -11.90 -39.21
N ARG A 763 3.31 -13.17 -39.47
CA ARG A 763 1.94 -13.66 -39.21
C ARG A 763 1.60 -13.62 -37.72
N VAL A 764 2.55 -14.00 -36.87
CA VAL A 764 2.38 -13.92 -35.41
C VAL A 764 2.20 -12.48 -34.95
N TYR A 765 3.04 -11.56 -35.43
CA TYR A 765 2.95 -10.12 -35.15
C TYR A 765 1.58 -9.56 -35.58
N PHE A 766 1.14 -9.85 -36.80
CA PHE A 766 -0.16 -9.40 -37.31
C PHE A 766 -1.32 -9.92 -36.44
N ALA A 767 -1.27 -11.19 -36.03
CA ALA A 767 -2.27 -11.77 -35.14
C ALA A 767 -2.26 -11.08 -33.75
N ILE A 768 -1.09 -10.80 -33.18
CA ILE A 768 -0.95 -10.08 -31.91
C ILE A 768 -1.56 -8.68 -32.02
N VAL A 769 -1.26 -7.91 -33.08
CA VAL A 769 -1.84 -6.57 -33.29
C VAL A 769 -3.36 -6.66 -33.44
N LEU A 770 -3.85 -7.60 -34.23
CA LEU A 770 -5.30 -7.74 -34.45
C LEU A 770 -6.05 -8.11 -33.16
N ILE A 771 -5.49 -8.99 -32.33
CA ILE A 771 -6.16 -9.44 -31.10
C ILE A 771 -5.99 -8.45 -29.96
N PHE A 772 -4.77 -8.03 -29.63
CA PHE A 772 -4.52 -7.19 -28.46
C PHE A 772 -4.77 -5.71 -28.74
N THR A 773 -4.45 -5.21 -29.94
CA THR A 773 -4.59 -3.80 -30.27
C THR A 773 -5.95 -3.49 -30.89
N VAL A 774 -6.44 -4.26 -31.86
CA VAL A 774 -7.72 -3.96 -32.50
C VAL A 774 -8.88 -4.52 -31.68
N LEU A 775 -8.99 -5.84 -31.58
CA LEU A 775 -10.11 -6.51 -30.92
C LEU A 775 -10.16 -6.16 -29.42
N GLY A 776 -9.02 -6.15 -28.72
CA GLY A 776 -8.94 -5.81 -27.30
C GLY A 776 -9.45 -4.40 -26.98
N ASN A 777 -9.08 -3.39 -27.78
CA ASN A 777 -9.55 -2.01 -27.53
C ASN A 777 -11.02 -1.80 -27.92
N ILE A 778 -11.53 -2.51 -28.93
CA ILE A 778 -12.97 -2.54 -29.24
C ILE A 778 -13.74 -3.20 -28.09
N SER A 779 -13.27 -4.38 -27.67
CA SER A 779 -13.84 -5.16 -26.57
C SER A 779 -13.92 -4.35 -25.27
N LEU A 780 -12.83 -3.70 -24.87
CA LEU A 780 -12.79 -2.88 -23.67
C LEU A 780 -13.78 -1.70 -23.74
N ALA A 781 -13.89 -1.03 -24.88
CA ALA A 781 -14.82 0.07 -25.07
C ALA A 781 -16.29 -0.41 -24.99
N VAL A 782 -16.60 -1.56 -25.60
CA VAL A 782 -17.93 -2.17 -25.54
C VAL A 782 -18.24 -2.61 -24.11
N LEU A 783 -17.32 -3.29 -23.42
CA LEU A 783 -17.53 -3.74 -22.05
C LEU A 783 -17.84 -2.56 -21.13
N ARG A 784 -16.99 -1.52 -21.13
CA ARG A 784 -17.19 -0.31 -20.31
C ARG A 784 -18.52 0.37 -20.57
N TYR A 785 -18.98 0.37 -21.82
CA TYR A 785 -20.31 0.85 -22.15
C TYR A 785 -21.42 -0.03 -21.58
N ARG A 786 -21.31 -1.35 -21.72
CA ARG A 786 -22.32 -2.31 -21.25
C ARG A 786 -22.48 -2.31 -19.73
N ILE A 787 -21.41 -2.02 -18.99
CA ILE A 787 -21.43 -1.92 -17.52
C ILE A 787 -21.70 -0.50 -17.01
N GLY A 788 -21.95 0.47 -17.90
CA GLY A 788 -22.29 1.85 -17.52
C GLY A 788 -21.11 2.73 -17.09
N GLU A 789 -19.85 2.30 -17.29
CA GLU A 789 -18.64 3.04 -16.91
C GLU A 789 -18.19 4.08 -17.96
N GLY A 790 -18.80 4.12 -19.16
CA GLY A 790 -18.47 5.12 -20.16
C GLY A 790 -19.26 4.99 -21.46
N SER A 791 -19.06 5.93 -22.39
CA SER A 791 -19.65 5.85 -23.73
C SER A 791 -18.77 5.00 -24.68
N ILE A 792 -19.36 4.36 -25.69
CA ILE A 792 -18.60 3.56 -26.68
C ILE A 792 -17.56 4.42 -27.38
N LEU A 793 -17.97 5.57 -27.94
CA LEU A 793 -17.06 6.43 -28.71
C LEU A 793 -15.99 7.07 -27.82
N GLY A 794 -16.38 7.58 -26.64
CA GLY A 794 -15.44 8.15 -25.68
C GLY A 794 -14.44 7.12 -25.16
N GLY A 795 -14.91 5.91 -24.83
CA GLY A 795 -14.08 4.78 -24.44
C GLY A 795 -13.11 4.36 -25.54
N PHE A 796 -13.59 4.26 -26.79
CA PHE A 796 -12.75 3.90 -27.92
C PHE A 796 -11.66 4.94 -28.22
N LEU A 797 -11.99 6.24 -28.22
CA LEU A 797 -11.01 7.31 -28.40
C LEU A 797 -9.98 7.34 -27.27
N THR A 798 -10.41 7.08 -26.04
CA THR A 798 -9.51 6.97 -24.88
C THR A 798 -8.56 5.80 -25.03
N ASN A 799 -9.06 4.64 -25.49
CA ASN A 799 -8.26 3.46 -25.76
C ASN A 799 -7.21 3.73 -26.85
N LEU A 800 -7.62 4.35 -27.99
CA LEU A 800 -6.71 4.69 -29.09
C LEU A 800 -5.57 5.63 -28.65
N LYS A 801 -5.86 6.59 -27.77
CA LYS A 801 -4.87 7.53 -27.24
C LYS A 801 -3.67 6.82 -26.59
N TRP A 802 -3.89 5.68 -25.93
CA TRP A 802 -2.86 4.99 -25.16
C TRP A 802 -2.15 3.86 -25.92
N ILE A 803 -2.59 3.51 -27.12
CA ILE A 803 -1.94 2.51 -27.98
C ILE A 803 -0.44 2.81 -28.21
N PRO A 804 -0.01 4.04 -28.56
CA PRO A 804 1.41 4.30 -28.81
C PRO A 804 2.29 4.01 -27.59
N LEU A 805 1.87 4.46 -26.41
CA LEU A 805 2.60 4.25 -25.15
C LEU A 805 2.72 2.76 -24.84
N LEU A 806 1.61 2.01 -24.90
CA LEU A 806 1.59 0.58 -24.59
C LEU A 806 2.36 -0.24 -25.63
N THR A 807 2.35 0.15 -26.90
CA THR A 807 3.10 -0.53 -27.97
C THR A 807 4.60 -0.40 -27.77
N ILE A 808 5.08 0.81 -27.47
CA ILE A 808 6.51 1.04 -27.18
C ILE A 808 6.91 0.32 -25.90
N PHE A 809 6.08 0.41 -24.85
CA PHE A 809 6.36 -0.22 -23.57
C PHE A 809 6.42 -1.75 -23.71
N LEU A 810 5.31 -2.41 -24.06
CA LEU A 810 5.25 -3.88 -24.15
C LEU A 810 6.17 -4.45 -25.23
N GLY A 811 6.45 -3.70 -26.30
CA GLY A 811 7.43 -4.09 -27.31
C GLY A 811 8.88 -3.97 -26.85
N GLY A 812 9.17 -3.13 -25.85
CA GLY A 812 10.52 -2.82 -25.38
C GLY A 812 10.96 -3.51 -24.08
N ILE A 813 10.08 -4.30 -23.44
CA ILE A 813 10.38 -4.95 -22.15
C ILE A 813 11.03 -6.33 -22.26
N SER A 814 11.04 -6.95 -23.45
CA SER A 814 11.42 -8.36 -23.60
C SER A 814 12.83 -8.71 -23.13
N LEU A 815 13.83 -7.85 -23.38
CA LEU A 815 15.21 -8.05 -22.89
C LEU A 815 15.26 -8.06 -21.36
N HIS A 816 14.52 -7.18 -20.72
CA HIS A 816 14.46 -7.02 -19.27
C HIS A 816 13.79 -8.22 -18.58
N ILE A 817 12.66 -8.67 -19.14
CA ILE A 817 11.98 -9.88 -18.67
C ILE A 817 12.88 -11.11 -18.85
N SER A 818 13.53 -11.24 -20.01
CA SER A 818 14.48 -12.33 -20.25
C SER A 818 15.62 -12.35 -19.22
N GLN A 819 16.17 -11.18 -18.87
CA GLN A 819 17.19 -11.05 -17.84
C GLN A 819 16.68 -11.56 -16.49
N ALA A 820 15.49 -11.12 -16.06
CA ALA A 820 14.88 -11.55 -14.79
C ALA A 820 14.70 -13.08 -14.72
N LEU A 821 14.17 -13.69 -15.78
CA LEU A 821 13.96 -15.14 -15.86
C LEU A 821 15.29 -15.91 -15.79
N ILE A 822 16.30 -15.50 -16.57
CA ILE A 822 17.62 -16.15 -16.63
C ILE A 822 18.35 -16.01 -15.29
N CYS A 823 18.33 -14.83 -14.68
CA CYS A 823 18.97 -14.61 -13.38
C CYS A 823 18.40 -15.53 -12.30
N HIS A 824 17.08 -15.76 -12.27
CA HIS A 824 16.50 -16.75 -11.36
C HIS A 824 17.06 -18.17 -11.63
N PHE A 825 16.99 -18.64 -12.88
CA PHE A 825 17.44 -19.99 -13.23
C PHE A 825 18.92 -20.23 -12.91
N LEU A 826 19.76 -19.22 -13.12
CA LEU A 826 21.19 -19.26 -12.87
C LEU A 826 21.58 -18.89 -11.42
N SER A 827 20.60 -18.64 -10.54
CA SER A 827 20.84 -18.19 -9.16
C SER A 827 21.70 -16.92 -9.05
N ILE A 828 21.61 -16.04 -10.05
CA ILE A 828 22.30 -14.74 -10.04
C ILE A 828 21.46 -13.78 -9.18
N PRO A 829 22.05 -13.16 -8.15
CA PRO A 829 21.32 -12.23 -7.29
C PRO A 829 20.89 -11.00 -8.08
N LEU A 830 19.60 -10.71 -8.06
CA LEU A 830 19.01 -9.47 -8.54
C LEU A 830 18.62 -8.62 -7.33
N GLU A 831 19.13 -7.40 -7.29
CA GLU A 831 18.71 -6.40 -6.31
C GLU A 831 17.84 -5.36 -7.01
N TRP A 832 16.64 -5.14 -6.47
CA TRP A 832 15.76 -4.08 -6.92
C TRP A 832 15.75 -2.95 -5.88
N GLY A 833 15.83 -1.71 -6.35
CA GLY A 833 15.58 -0.55 -5.50
C GLY A 833 14.13 -0.50 -5.00
N SER A 834 13.92 0.27 -3.92
CA SER A 834 12.57 0.71 -3.53
C SER A 834 12.00 1.58 -4.65
N THR A 835 10.73 1.37 -5.00
CA THR A 835 10.03 2.22 -5.96
C THR A 835 9.98 3.65 -5.41
N SER A 836 10.42 4.63 -6.21
CA SER A 836 10.35 6.03 -5.82
C SER A 836 8.88 6.46 -5.73
N LYS A 837 8.45 6.84 -4.53
CA LYS A 837 7.10 7.38 -4.27
C LYS A 837 7.02 8.90 -4.47
N GLU A 838 8.16 9.54 -4.71
CA GLU A 838 8.31 10.97 -4.92
C GLU A 838 9.07 11.25 -6.21
N SER A 839 8.71 12.33 -6.89
CA SER A 839 9.39 12.76 -8.11
C SER A 839 10.57 13.68 -7.79
N GLU A 840 11.77 13.26 -8.17
CA GLU A 840 12.93 14.14 -8.20
C GLU A 840 12.93 14.97 -9.49
N HIS A 841 13.10 16.29 -9.36
CA HIS A 841 13.37 17.15 -10.51
C HIS A 841 14.85 17.01 -10.90
N VAL A 842 15.09 16.46 -12.09
CA VAL A 842 16.43 16.22 -12.63
C VAL A 842 16.56 16.95 -13.97
N SER A 843 17.68 17.63 -14.21
CA SER A 843 17.94 18.30 -15.49
C SER A 843 18.10 17.30 -16.64
N PHE A 844 17.82 17.75 -17.86
CA PHE A 844 17.87 16.91 -19.05
C PHE A 844 19.18 16.13 -19.21
N PHE A 845 20.34 16.78 -19.01
CA PHE A 845 21.65 16.14 -19.18
C PHE A 845 21.95 15.06 -18.13
N VAL A 846 21.46 15.25 -16.90
CA VAL A 846 21.60 14.23 -15.85
C VAL A 846 20.66 13.06 -16.13
N ALA A 847 19.43 13.34 -16.59
CA ALA A 847 18.48 12.32 -16.98
C ALA A 847 19.01 11.44 -18.13
N ILE A 848 19.52 12.04 -19.22
CA ILE A 848 20.03 11.27 -20.37
C ILE A 848 21.27 10.44 -20.00
N SER A 849 22.17 10.97 -19.16
CA SER A 849 23.33 10.22 -18.65
C SER A 849 22.91 8.99 -17.83
N LYS A 850 21.89 9.15 -16.97
CA LYS A 850 21.28 8.06 -16.18
C LYS A 850 20.65 7.00 -17.10
N VAL A 851 19.97 7.43 -18.16
CA VAL A 851 19.37 6.54 -19.18
C VAL A 851 20.44 5.71 -19.86
N LEU A 852 21.46 6.35 -20.45
CA LEU A 852 22.52 5.67 -21.21
C LEU A 852 23.27 4.66 -20.35
N ARG A 853 23.55 4.99 -19.08
CA ARG A 853 24.24 4.08 -18.16
C ARG A 853 23.38 2.86 -17.81
N ARG A 854 22.09 3.05 -17.55
CA ARG A 854 21.17 1.98 -17.13
C ARG A 854 20.77 1.06 -18.29
N PHE A 855 20.59 1.61 -19.49
CA PHE A 855 20.14 0.89 -20.69
C PHE A 855 21.27 0.57 -21.67
N LYS A 856 22.53 0.65 -21.23
CA LYS A 856 23.71 0.43 -22.09
C LYS A 856 23.64 -0.88 -22.90
N TRP A 857 23.14 -1.95 -22.29
CA TRP A 857 23.02 -3.26 -22.94
C TRP A 857 21.88 -3.29 -23.96
N SER A 858 20.74 -2.67 -23.66
CA SER A 858 19.61 -2.53 -24.59
C SER A 858 20.01 -1.68 -25.81
N PHE A 859 20.72 -0.56 -25.61
CA PHE A 859 21.25 0.25 -26.71
C PHE A 859 22.31 -0.49 -27.52
N MET A 860 23.24 -1.19 -26.86
CA MET A 860 24.25 -2.00 -27.54
C MET A 860 23.58 -3.05 -28.44
N PHE A 861 22.58 -3.78 -27.94
CA PHE A 861 21.79 -4.70 -28.75
C PHE A 861 21.13 -4.02 -29.95
N CYS A 862 20.47 -2.87 -29.74
CA CYS A 862 19.82 -2.13 -30.83
C CYS A 862 20.82 -1.71 -31.91
N PHE A 863 21.97 -1.14 -31.54
CA PHE A 863 23.00 -0.72 -32.49
C PHE A 863 23.63 -1.90 -33.23
N THR A 864 23.98 -2.97 -32.50
CA THR A 864 24.54 -4.18 -33.10
C THR A 864 23.56 -4.80 -34.09
N MET A 865 22.30 -5.01 -33.71
CA MET A 865 21.31 -5.60 -34.61
C MET A 865 20.97 -4.70 -35.79
N THR A 866 20.94 -3.38 -35.61
CA THR A 866 20.79 -2.43 -36.73
C THR A 866 21.94 -2.57 -37.72
N ALA A 867 23.19 -2.63 -37.23
CA ALA A 867 24.36 -2.83 -38.08
C ALA A 867 24.31 -4.18 -38.82
N VAL A 868 23.89 -5.25 -38.14
CA VAL A 868 23.67 -6.56 -38.76
C VAL A 868 22.62 -6.48 -39.86
N MET A 869 21.46 -5.86 -39.60
CA MET A 869 20.39 -5.72 -40.59
C MET A 869 20.81 -4.90 -41.81
N ILE A 870 21.54 -3.80 -41.62
CA ILE A 870 22.06 -2.98 -42.73
C ILE A 870 23.11 -3.76 -43.54
N THR A 871 24.03 -4.46 -42.87
CA THR A 871 25.06 -5.26 -43.53
C THR A 871 24.43 -6.40 -44.35
N MET A 872 23.48 -7.12 -43.75
CA MET A 872 22.72 -8.17 -44.41
C MET A 872 21.86 -7.63 -45.55
N ALA A 873 21.37 -6.40 -45.48
CA ALA A 873 20.57 -5.84 -46.57
C ALA A 873 21.44 -5.38 -47.76
N PHE A 874 22.64 -4.81 -47.53
CA PHE A 874 23.36 -4.07 -48.58
C PHE A 874 24.81 -4.47 -48.82
N ALA A 875 25.50 -5.06 -47.85
CA ALA A 875 26.95 -5.27 -47.89
C ALA A 875 27.36 -6.70 -48.29
N LEU A 876 26.44 -7.67 -48.23
CA LEU A 876 26.71 -9.07 -48.57
C LEU A 876 26.38 -9.40 -50.03
N PRO A 877 26.92 -10.48 -50.60
CA PRO A 877 26.50 -11.00 -51.91
C PRO A 877 25.00 -11.29 -51.95
N GLU A 878 24.39 -11.21 -53.12
CA GLU A 878 22.93 -11.26 -53.31
C GLU A 878 22.28 -12.46 -52.61
N ASP A 879 22.91 -13.64 -52.65
CA ASP A 879 22.42 -14.87 -52.00
C ASP A 879 22.34 -14.81 -50.47
N TRP A 880 23.13 -13.93 -49.84
CA TRP A 880 23.16 -13.72 -48.40
C TRP A 880 22.40 -12.47 -47.96
N GLN A 881 21.70 -11.82 -48.89
CA GLN A 881 20.96 -10.60 -48.57
C GLN A 881 19.58 -10.89 -47.98
N ILE A 882 19.28 -10.23 -46.85
CA ILE A 882 17.94 -10.30 -46.22
C ILE A 882 17.21 -8.98 -46.43
N ARG A 883 16.31 -8.95 -47.41
CA ARG A 883 15.49 -7.77 -47.74
C ARG A 883 13.98 -8.00 -47.59
N THR A 884 13.57 -9.23 -47.29
CA THR A 884 12.15 -9.61 -47.25
C THR A 884 11.44 -8.96 -46.06
N LEU A 885 10.30 -8.30 -46.33
CA LEU A 885 9.53 -7.58 -45.31
C LEU A 885 9.14 -8.50 -44.13
N ILE A 886 8.76 -9.75 -44.44
CA ILE A 886 8.37 -10.77 -43.46
C ILE A 886 9.49 -11.15 -42.47
N ALA A 887 10.76 -10.99 -42.85
CA ALA A 887 11.90 -11.17 -41.94
C ALA A 887 12.26 -9.86 -41.23
N VAL A 888 12.34 -8.76 -41.99
CA VAL A 888 12.83 -7.45 -41.54
C VAL A 888 11.88 -6.77 -40.57
N TRP A 889 10.57 -6.80 -40.82
CA TRP A 889 9.59 -6.02 -40.08
C TRP A 889 9.51 -6.39 -38.59
N PRO A 890 9.32 -7.67 -38.20
CA PRO A 890 9.27 -8.04 -36.79
C PRO A 890 10.54 -7.64 -36.03
N MET A 891 11.71 -7.89 -36.61
CA MET A 891 12.99 -7.52 -36.00
C MET A 891 13.14 -6.00 -35.86
N GLY A 892 12.76 -5.25 -36.89
CA GLY A 892 12.73 -3.78 -36.86
C GLY A 892 11.83 -3.25 -35.74
N THR A 893 10.64 -3.81 -35.55
CA THR A 893 9.74 -3.40 -34.46
C THR A 893 10.34 -3.65 -33.07
N ILE A 894 11.05 -4.77 -32.86
CA ILE A 894 11.74 -5.05 -31.60
C ILE A 894 12.84 -4.02 -31.35
N ILE A 895 13.69 -3.72 -32.35
CA ILE A 895 14.77 -2.74 -32.22
C ILE A 895 14.21 -1.35 -31.89
N VAL A 896 13.21 -0.90 -32.66
CA VAL A 896 12.60 0.43 -32.47
C VAL A 896 11.97 0.54 -31.09
N SER A 897 11.20 -0.45 -30.64
CA SER A 897 10.56 -0.40 -29.32
C SER A 897 11.57 -0.40 -28.17
N HIS A 898 12.63 -1.22 -28.21
CA HIS A 898 13.68 -1.21 -27.18
C HIS A 898 14.49 0.09 -27.18
N PHE A 899 14.71 0.72 -28.34
CA PHE A 899 15.40 1.99 -28.44
C PHE A 899 14.53 3.16 -27.91
N LEU A 900 13.25 3.17 -28.25
CA LEU A 900 12.32 4.25 -27.87
C LEU A 900 11.90 4.17 -26.40
N LEU A 901 11.79 2.97 -25.82
CA LEU A 901 11.30 2.77 -24.46
C LEU A 901 11.99 3.67 -23.42
N PRO A 902 13.32 3.70 -23.29
CA PRO A 902 13.96 4.49 -22.23
C PRO A 902 14.05 6.00 -22.56
N ILE A 903 13.75 6.39 -23.80
CA ILE A 903 13.82 7.78 -24.28
C ILE A 903 12.42 8.40 -24.24
N VAL A 904 11.53 7.93 -25.10
CA VAL A 904 10.19 8.51 -25.34
C VAL A 904 9.27 8.33 -24.15
N LEU A 905 9.40 7.24 -23.39
CA LEU A 905 8.55 7.01 -22.22
C LEU A 905 9.12 7.62 -20.93
N ASN A 906 10.27 8.31 -20.99
CA ASN A 906 10.80 9.00 -19.83
C ASN A 906 10.19 10.41 -19.73
N PRO A 907 9.35 10.69 -18.72
CA PRO A 907 8.72 11.99 -18.56
C PRO A 907 9.74 13.13 -18.35
N GLN A 908 10.87 12.87 -17.70
CA GLN A 908 11.91 13.89 -17.46
C GLN A 908 12.65 14.30 -18.74
N LEU A 909 12.73 13.41 -19.74
CA LEU A 909 13.34 13.75 -21.04
C LEU A 909 12.37 14.50 -21.94
N MET A 910 11.09 14.11 -21.93
CA MET A 910 10.07 14.66 -22.83
C MET A 910 9.57 16.05 -22.42
N THR A 911 9.87 16.51 -21.20
CA THR A 911 9.59 17.90 -20.77
C THR A 911 10.59 18.90 -21.33
N PHE A 912 11.74 18.45 -21.87
CA PHE A 912 12.82 19.32 -22.39
C PHE A 912 13.20 20.46 -21.42
N THR A 913 13.26 20.14 -20.13
CA THR A 913 13.64 21.06 -19.05
C THR A 913 15.16 21.03 -18.85
N TRP A 914 15.81 22.15 -19.13
CA TRP A 914 17.28 22.30 -19.17
C TRP A 914 17.86 22.73 -17.83
#